data_AF-A0ABD2XZH5-F1
#
_entry.id   AF-A0ABD2XZH5-F1
#
_cell.length_a   1.000
_cell.length_b   1.000
_cell.length_c   1.000
_cell.angle_alpha   90.00
_cell.angle_beta   90.00
_cell.angle_gamma   90.00
#
_symmetry.space_group_name_H-M   'P 1'
#
loop_
_entity.id
_entity.type
_entity.pdbx_description
1 polymer ?
#
loop_
_entity_poly.entity_id
_entity_poly.type
_entity_poly.pdbx_seq_one_letter_code
_entity_poly.pdbx_strand_id
1 'polypeptide(L)'
;MVTNKFISSIDGIAPHFASIATAMTNEDKCEQLASDRSNSLVAELLKLELCEGDTFTVAEILAGAPAKLNVFSQLPINMKRKYAFNLLYPSSSSNSGKAIEVVIPVTREKEGRHVKVLVESDISQPLMRGTRVNLEGLSKWLYFRKSRIQLPTFDPTNNEANLRILDEITDNAAQIQEDVLKDILTKNANTEYLKDFLDGHPPDKELFKKKVPVVEYEDIKSYIDRIANGEPSQIITAESITHLNRSSGTSGGKRKLLPVTDEECTREALFHNIILTVLNNGLVVTSSVKHLFESKQSIFNGLTSPKEVMLCEDTKQSMYGQLICGLIQRDEVSRVGAVFALSFVGAMKFLEEDWQQLCQNIRTGQISDSITDPDCRKAISSILSKPMPDLADAIENECRGQSWEGIVKKLWPRAKCVRAVITGSMAQYIKTLEFYGGGSPLVSTSYALSEGLYGICLNPLTTDVSYTLIPYTAYYEFLPLNQKIDQGMEKDSQLKREKILDLANVKVGQQYELVVTTFSGLYRYRMGDILMVTGFHNNTPEFQFVQRLNVVLSIAADKTTEEDLIKAVTKAKYIIEPLGYLLTDYSSYADMSSIPGHYVLFWEVQMGAKVEVLDLDRVLMEQCCNILEESLDVMYKMLRNLNNIIGPLEIRVVKEGTFSSLMDFFVSQGTSLSQYKTPKSIKSEKAIQILNSRVIERFSSNVLLSPVS
;
A
#
# COMPACT_ATOMS: atom_id res chain seq x y z
N MET A 1 -40.05 23.93 22.59
CA MET A 1 -41.38 23.62 23.18
C MET A 1 -41.61 22.11 23.36
N VAL A 2 -40.87 21.22 22.67
CA VAL A 2 -40.97 19.75 22.82
C VAL A 2 -40.27 19.22 24.09
N THR A 3 -39.19 19.87 24.55
CA THR A 3 -38.39 19.41 25.70
C THR A 3 -39.07 19.53 27.07
N ASN A 4 -39.86 20.57 27.33
CA ASN A 4 -40.48 20.75 28.65
C ASN A 4 -41.71 19.86 28.90
N LYS A 5 -42.38 19.36 27.84
CA LYS A 5 -43.52 18.45 27.94
C LYS A 5 -43.09 17.01 28.26
N PHE A 6 -41.89 16.63 27.83
CA PHE A 6 -41.32 15.30 28.05
C PHE A 6 -40.80 15.13 29.49
N ILE A 7 -40.18 16.18 30.04
CA ILE A 7 -39.63 16.16 31.41
C ILE A 7 -40.73 16.07 32.47
N SER A 8 -41.86 16.78 32.31
CA SER A 8 -42.98 16.70 33.27
C SER A 8 -43.69 15.33 33.29
N SER A 9 -43.58 14.58 32.19
CA SER A 9 -44.22 13.27 32.03
C SER A 9 -43.38 12.13 32.63
N ILE A 10 -42.06 12.30 32.72
CA ILE A 10 -41.13 11.32 33.31
C ILE A 10 -41.19 11.33 34.85
N ASP A 11 -41.40 12.49 35.48
CA ASP A 11 -41.49 12.61 36.94
C ASP A 11 -42.75 11.94 37.52
N GLY A 12 -43.84 11.86 36.77
CA GLY A 12 -45.05 11.14 37.17
C GLY A 12 -44.88 9.61 37.20
N ILE A 13 -43.99 9.07 36.35
CA ILE A 13 -43.79 7.63 36.17
C ILE A 13 -42.65 7.11 37.09
N ALA A 14 -41.80 8.01 37.60
CA ALA A 14 -40.67 7.71 38.49
C ALA A 14 -40.98 6.78 39.68
N PRO A 15 -42.12 6.91 40.40
CA PRO A 15 -42.44 6.05 41.55
C PRO A 15 -42.75 4.59 41.17
N HIS A 16 -43.10 4.32 39.90
CA HIS A 16 -43.56 3.02 39.43
C HIS A 16 -42.47 2.17 38.75
N PHE A 17 -41.27 2.74 38.53
CA PHE A 17 -40.15 2.05 37.85
C PHE A 17 -39.68 0.77 38.55
N ALA A 18 -39.72 0.71 39.87
CA ALA A 18 -39.33 -0.51 40.60
C ALA A 18 -40.33 -1.65 40.38
N SER A 19 -41.63 -1.36 40.32
CA SER A 19 -42.68 -2.34 40.01
C SER A 19 -42.63 -2.77 38.55
N ILE A 20 -42.33 -1.86 37.62
CA ILE A 20 -42.13 -2.17 36.19
C ILE A 20 -40.92 -3.09 36.01
N ALA A 21 -39.80 -2.76 36.64
CA ALA A 21 -38.60 -3.59 36.58
C ALA A 21 -38.81 -4.98 37.19
N THR A 22 -39.63 -5.09 38.24
CA THR A 22 -39.95 -6.38 38.89
C THR A 22 -40.97 -7.20 38.09
N ALA A 23 -41.86 -6.57 37.33
CA ALA A 23 -42.79 -7.27 36.43
C ALA A 23 -42.10 -7.79 35.16
N MET A 24 -41.11 -7.05 34.64
CA MET A 24 -40.39 -7.39 33.40
C MET A 24 -39.29 -8.46 33.57
N THR A 25 -39.11 -9.00 34.78
CA THR A 25 -38.22 -10.16 35.03
C THR A 25 -38.95 -11.50 34.95
N ASN A 26 -40.27 -11.50 34.70
CA ASN A 26 -41.10 -12.69 34.56
C ASN A 26 -42.01 -12.58 33.33
N GLU A 27 -41.72 -13.38 32.29
CA GLU A 27 -42.37 -13.31 30.97
C GLU A 27 -43.90 -13.47 31.03
N ASP A 28 -44.42 -14.39 31.86
CA ASP A 28 -45.87 -14.66 31.97
C ASP A 28 -46.65 -13.47 32.58
N LYS A 29 -46.01 -12.69 33.47
CA LYS A 29 -46.61 -11.47 34.05
C LYS A 29 -46.59 -10.30 33.08
N CYS A 30 -45.62 -10.27 32.17
CA CYS A 30 -45.46 -9.20 31.19
C CYS A 30 -46.56 -9.26 30.12
N GLU A 31 -46.95 -10.46 29.69
CA GLU A 31 -48.07 -10.66 28.77
C GLU A 31 -49.43 -10.39 29.42
N GLN A 32 -49.63 -10.76 30.70
CA GLN A 32 -50.85 -10.41 31.44
C GLN A 32 -51.02 -8.88 31.57
N LEU A 33 -49.95 -8.15 31.86
CA LEU A 33 -49.97 -6.68 31.98
C LEU A 33 -50.21 -5.96 30.64
N ALA A 34 -49.71 -6.51 29.52
CA ALA A 34 -49.95 -5.96 28.18
C ALA A 34 -51.40 -6.17 27.69
N SER A 35 -52.09 -7.19 28.22
CA SER A 35 -53.46 -7.53 27.84
C SER A 35 -54.56 -6.77 28.61
N ASP A 36 -54.23 -6.17 29.77
CA ASP A 36 -55.19 -5.44 30.61
C ASP A 36 -55.21 -3.94 30.29
N ARG A 37 -56.15 -3.53 29.42
CA ARG A 37 -56.35 -2.12 29.03
C ARG A 37 -56.95 -1.24 30.13
N SER A 38 -57.36 -1.81 31.27
CA SER A 38 -57.85 -1.04 32.42
C SER A 38 -56.74 -0.65 33.40
N ASN A 39 -55.52 -1.11 33.15
CA ASN A 39 -54.36 -0.82 33.98
C ASN A 39 -53.90 0.64 33.79
N SER A 40 -53.87 1.41 34.90
CA SER A 40 -53.51 2.83 34.89
C SER A 40 -52.12 3.10 34.31
N LEU A 41 -51.22 2.10 34.37
CA LEU A 41 -49.87 2.19 33.86
C LEU A 41 -49.80 2.17 32.32
N VAL A 42 -50.66 1.39 31.68
CA VAL A 42 -50.77 1.31 30.21
C VAL A 42 -51.42 2.59 29.67
N ALA A 43 -52.39 3.14 30.40
CA ALA A 43 -53.04 4.41 30.07
C ALA A 43 -52.11 5.63 30.20
N GLU A 44 -51.12 5.59 31.09
CA GLU A 44 -50.11 6.66 31.19
C GLU A 44 -49.01 6.58 30.12
N LEU A 45 -48.57 5.38 29.74
CA LEU A 45 -47.61 5.19 28.65
C LEU A 45 -48.16 5.68 27.30
N LEU A 46 -49.46 5.51 27.06
CA LEU A 46 -50.12 6.00 25.85
C LEU A 46 -50.24 7.53 25.77
N LYS A 47 -50.08 8.26 26.88
CA LYS A 47 -50.09 9.75 26.89
C LYS A 47 -48.78 10.37 26.38
N LEU A 48 -47.72 9.58 26.14
CA LEU A 48 -46.43 10.08 25.69
C LEU A 48 -46.37 10.44 24.19
N GLU A 49 -47.45 10.19 23.41
CA GLU A 49 -47.62 10.59 22.00
C GLU A 49 -46.33 10.59 21.13
N LEU A 50 -45.54 9.51 21.22
CA LEU A 50 -44.34 9.33 20.39
C LEU A 50 -44.75 9.00 18.95
N CYS A 51 -44.20 9.72 17.98
CA CYS A 51 -44.42 9.45 16.55
C CYS A 51 -43.43 8.41 16.02
N GLU A 52 -43.83 7.63 15.02
CA GLU A 52 -42.94 6.70 14.32
C GLU A 52 -41.77 7.44 13.66
N GLY A 53 -40.54 7.13 14.11
CA GLY A 53 -39.30 7.66 13.52
C GLY A 53 -38.37 8.40 14.48
N ASP A 54 -38.79 8.68 15.71
CA ASP A 54 -37.93 9.35 16.69
C ASP A 54 -36.92 8.37 17.29
N THR A 55 -35.67 8.41 16.81
CA THR A 55 -34.53 7.69 17.40
C THR A 55 -33.76 8.60 18.36
N PHE A 56 -33.82 8.29 19.66
CA PHE A 56 -32.96 8.92 20.67
C PHE A 56 -31.76 8.02 20.98
N THR A 57 -30.58 8.60 21.05
CA THR A 57 -29.38 7.90 21.53
C THR A 57 -29.39 7.78 23.06
N VAL A 58 -28.74 6.74 23.58
CA VAL A 58 -28.58 6.55 25.04
C VAL A 58 -27.93 7.77 25.69
N ALA A 59 -27.04 8.48 24.98
CA ALA A 59 -26.43 9.72 25.46
C ALA A 59 -27.43 10.89 25.59
N GLU A 60 -28.41 11.00 24.69
CA GLU A 60 -29.45 12.04 24.72
C GLU A 60 -30.49 11.79 25.83
N ILE A 61 -30.76 10.53 26.17
CA ILE A 61 -31.59 10.14 27.32
C ILE A 61 -30.84 10.40 28.65
N LEU A 62 -29.51 10.22 28.65
CA LEU A 62 -28.67 10.38 29.84
C LEU A 62 -28.31 11.84 30.16
N ALA A 63 -28.49 12.77 29.22
CA ALA A 63 -28.21 14.20 29.42
C ALA A 63 -29.15 14.90 30.42
N GLY A 64 -30.20 14.21 30.90
CA GLY A 64 -31.24 14.80 31.76
C GLY A 64 -31.09 14.64 33.28
N ALA A 65 -30.23 13.78 33.83
CA ALA A 65 -29.99 13.71 35.28
C ALA A 65 -28.78 12.80 35.66
N PRO A 66 -27.68 13.35 36.23
CA PRO A 66 -26.51 12.57 36.62
C PRO A 66 -26.72 11.57 37.78
N ALA A 67 -27.82 11.67 38.51
CA ALA A 67 -28.05 10.87 39.73
C ALA A 67 -28.54 9.43 39.49
N LYS A 68 -28.85 9.03 38.24
CA LYS A 68 -29.38 7.68 37.92
C LYS A 68 -28.32 6.70 37.37
N LEU A 69 -27.05 7.09 37.32
CA LEU A 69 -25.93 6.24 36.88
C LEU A 69 -25.64 5.04 37.82
N ASN A 70 -26.10 5.09 39.07
CA ASN A 70 -25.72 4.12 40.10
C ASN A 70 -26.40 2.75 39.98
N VAL A 71 -27.52 2.63 39.25
CA VAL A 71 -28.24 1.35 39.12
C VAL A 71 -27.79 0.59 37.88
N PHE A 72 -27.52 1.30 36.76
CA PHE A 72 -27.05 0.66 35.54
C PHE A 72 -25.59 0.21 35.65
N SER A 73 -24.76 0.92 36.41
CA SER A 73 -23.35 0.54 36.65
C SER A 73 -23.21 -0.76 37.45
N GLN A 74 -24.17 -1.08 38.32
CA GLN A 74 -24.16 -2.26 39.19
C GLN A 74 -24.64 -3.56 38.51
N LEU A 75 -25.12 -3.50 37.26
CA LEU A 75 -25.53 -4.69 36.53
C LEU A 75 -24.32 -5.50 35.99
N PRO A 76 -24.37 -6.84 36.04
CA PRO A 76 -23.36 -7.70 35.42
C PRO A 76 -23.25 -7.46 33.89
N ILE A 77 -22.04 -7.53 33.34
CA ILE A 77 -21.71 -7.22 31.93
C ILE A 77 -22.57 -7.99 30.91
N ASN A 78 -22.96 -9.21 31.25
CA ASN A 78 -23.74 -10.10 30.39
C ASN A 78 -25.19 -9.59 30.24
N MET A 79 -25.74 -8.98 31.30
CA MET A 79 -27.08 -8.39 31.29
C MET A 79 -27.11 -7.01 30.63
N LYS A 80 -26.05 -6.21 30.78
CA LYS A 80 -25.88 -4.94 30.05
C LYS A 80 -25.91 -5.14 28.54
N ARG A 81 -25.25 -6.20 28.05
CA ARG A 81 -25.28 -6.59 26.63
C ARG A 81 -26.67 -7.08 26.19
N LYS A 82 -27.38 -7.85 27.01
CA LYS A 82 -28.74 -8.36 26.70
C LYS A 82 -29.80 -7.25 26.66
N TYR A 83 -29.73 -6.26 27.56
CA TYR A 83 -30.64 -5.11 27.57
C TYR A 83 -30.43 -4.17 26.38
N ALA A 84 -29.17 -3.90 26.01
CA ALA A 84 -28.87 -3.12 24.80
C ALA A 84 -29.37 -3.83 23.53
N PHE A 85 -29.35 -5.17 23.51
CA PHE A 85 -29.83 -5.96 22.38
C PHE A 85 -31.36 -6.01 22.29
N ASN A 86 -32.07 -6.18 23.41
CA ASN A 86 -33.55 -6.27 23.43
C ASN A 86 -34.27 -4.93 23.29
N LEU A 87 -33.64 -3.80 23.64
CA LEU A 87 -34.17 -2.45 23.33
C LEU A 87 -34.07 -2.11 21.84
N LEU A 88 -33.15 -2.76 21.12
CA LEU A 88 -32.98 -2.59 19.68
C LEU A 88 -33.80 -3.60 18.88
N TYR A 89 -34.08 -4.79 19.43
CA TYR A 89 -34.86 -5.84 18.77
C TYR A 89 -35.59 -6.74 19.80
N PRO A 90 -36.92 -6.64 19.98
CA PRO A 90 -37.65 -7.61 20.79
C PRO A 90 -37.72 -8.93 20.02
N SER A 91 -37.21 -10.00 20.63
CA SER A 91 -37.17 -11.33 20.01
C SER A 91 -38.51 -12.03 20.17
N SER A 92 -39.16 -12.37 19.06
CA SER A 92 -40.07 -13.52 19.00
C SER A 92 -39.33 -14.74 18.43
N SER A 93 -39.56 -15.87 19.08
CA SER A 93 -39.00 -17.18 18.81
C SER A 93 -39.51 -17.77 17.49
N SER A 94 -38.60 -18.24 16.64
CA SER A 94 -38.60 -19.58 16.00
C SER A 94 -37.63 -19.59 14.81
N ASN A 95 -36.97 -20.73 14.62
CA ASN A 95 -36.04 -20.97 13.53
C ASN A 95 -36.74 -20.85 12.16
N SER A 96 -36.47 -19.78 11.40
CA SER A 96 -36.19 -19.79 9.95
C SER A 96 -36.23 -18.37 9.38
N GLY A 97 -35.13 -17.91 8.76
CA GLY A 97 -35.09 -16.70 7.92
C GLY A 97 -34.96 -15.37 8.67
N LYS A 98 -33.92 -14.58 8.36
CA LYS A 98 -33.91 -13.15 8.74
C LYS A 98 -34.80 -12.40 7.74
N ALA A 99 -35.76 -11.63 8.24
CA ALA A 99 -36.52 -10.71 7.41
C ALA A 99 -35.66 -9.48 7.04
N ILE A 100 -35.71 -9.06 5.78
CA ILE A 100 -35.13 -7.79 5.32
C ILE A 100 -36.27 -6.89 4.88
N GLU A 101 -36.28 -5.65 5.38
CA GLU A 101 -37.21 -4.61 4.96
C GLU A 101 -36.75 -4.04 3.61
N VAL A 102 -37.56 -4.19 2.56
CA VAL A 102 -37.24 -3.68 1.22
C VAL A 102 -38.21 -2.56 0.86
N VAL A 103 -37.67 -1.37 0.63
CA VAL A 103 -38.45 -0.20 0.20
C VAL A 103 -38.46 -0.13 -1.32
N ILE A 104 -39.64 -0.29 -1.93
CA ILE A 104 -39.80 -0.20 -3.39
C ILE A 104 -40.44 1.16 -3.73
N PRO A 105 -39.76 2.04 -4.49
CA PRO A 105 -40.39 3.26 -5.00
C PRO A 105 -41.36 2.91 -6.13
N VAL A 106 -42.64 3.24 -5.95
CA VAL A 106 -43.65 3.09 -7.00
C VAL A 106 -43.64 4.36 -7.87
N THR A 107 -43.02 4.24 -9.04
CA THR A 107 -43.07 5.15 -10.21
C THR A 107 -42.48 6.56 -10.11
N ARG A 108 -41.91 7.02 -11.24
CA ARG A 108 -41.43 8.37 -11.50
C ARG A 108 -42.61 9.33 -11.59
N GLU A 109 -43.05 9.89 -10.47
CA GLU A 109 -43.67 11.21 -10.40
C GLU A 109 -43.72 11.63 -8.93
N LYS A 110 -43.61 12.93 -8.68
CA LYS A 110 -43.51 13.53 -7.35
C LYS A 110 -44.70 13.07 -6.49
N GLU A 111 -44.40 12.58 -5.29
CA GLU A 111 -45.32 12.05 -4.26
C GLU A 111 -45.81 10.60 -4.46
N GLY A 112 -44.95 9.61 -4.15
CA GLY A 112 -45.31 8.18 -4.16
C GLY A 112 -45.34 7.56 -2.76
N ARG A 113 -46.43 6.84 -2.43
CA ARG A 113 -46.58 6.03 -1.21
C ARG A 113 -45.53 4.90 -1.20
N HIS A 114 -44.87 4.69 -0.06
CA HIS A 114 -43.90 3.62 0.13
C HIS A 114 -44.64 2.34 0.55
N VAL A 115 -44.40 1.23 -0.15
CA VAL A 115 -44.90 -0.09 0.27
C VAL A 115 -43.76 -0.82 0.97
N LYS A 116 -43.94 -1.11 2.27
CA LYS A 116 -43.04 -1.96 3.06
C LYS A 116 -43.45 -3.41 2.85
N VAL A 117 -42.47 -4.28 2.59
CA VAL A 117 -42.72 -5.70 2.32
C VAL A 117 -41.78 -6.55 3.16
N LEU A 118 -42.34 -7.49 3.92
CA LEU A 118 -41.60 -8.49 4.68
C LEU A 118 -41.32 -9.70 3.77
N VAL A 119 -40.06 -10.11 3.67
CA VAL A 119 -39.65 -11.26 2.84
C VAL A 119 -38.96 -12.30 3.72
N GLU A 120 -39.54 -13.49 3.82
CA GLU A 120 -38.87 -14.67 4.36
C GLU A 120 -38.08 -15.36 3.25
N SER A 121 -36.74 -15.36 3.35
CA SER A 121 -35.84 -16.08 2.45
C SER A 121 -34.65 -16.64 3.21
N ASP A 122 -34.14 -17.79 2.77
CA ASP A 122 -32.83 -18.28 3.20
C ASP A 122 -31.74 -17.34 2.66
N ILE A 123 -31.04 -16.67 3.57
CA ILE A 123 -30.01 -15.66 3.32
C ILE A 123 -28.59 -16.23 3.40
N SER A 124 -28.45 -17.55 3.53
CA SER A 124 -27.15 -18.21 3.40
C SER A 124 -26.58 -18.15 1.98
N GLN A 125 -27.37 -17.72 0.99
CA GLN A 125 -26.93 -17.43 -0.38
C GLN A 125 -27.35 -16.02 -0.84
N PRO A 126 -26.58 -15.37 -1.74
CA PRO A 126 -26.92 -14.05 -2.26
C PRO A 126 -28.22 -14.09 -3.08
N LEU A 127 -29.15 -13.17 -2.81
CA LEU A 127 -30.38 -13.00 -3.58
C LEU A 127 -30.05 -12.58 -5.02
N MET A 128 -30.24 -13.49 -5.97
CA MET A 128 -29.92 -13.27 -7.38
C MET A 128 -31.00 -12.44 -8.09
N ARG A 129 -30.61 -11.77 -9.19
CA ARG A 129 -31.54 -11.01 -10.05
C ARG A 129 -32.62 -11.96 -10.57
N GLY A 130 -33.90 -11.67 -10.26
CA GLY A 130 -35.03 -12.52 -10.64
C GLY A 130 -35.54 -13.48 -9.55
N THR A 131 -35.09 -13.34 -8.30
CA THR A 131 -35.65 -14.13 -7.19
C THR A 131 -37.13 -13.82 -7.00
N ARG A 132 -37.96 -14.87 -7.02
CA ARG A 132 -39.42 -14.77 -6.91
C ARG A 132 -39.81 -14.73 -5.44
N VAL A 133 -40.51 -13.68 -5.04
CA VAL A 133 -40.91 -13.50 -3.65
C VAL A 133 -42.43 -13.57 -3.54
N ASN A 134 -42.93 -14.34 -2.58
CA ASN A 134 -44.35 -14.57 -2.41
C ASN A 134 -44.91 -13.57 -1.39
N LEU A 135 -45.78 -12.68 -1.85
CA LEU A 135 -46.33 -11.59 -1.02
C LEU A 135 -47.82 -11.83 -0.83
N GLU A 136 -48.23 -12.25 0.37
CA GLU A 136 -49.65 -12.44 0.73
C GLU A 136 -50.48 -13.15 -0.36
N GLY A 137 -49.93 -14.22 -0.95
CA GLY A 137 -50.60 -15.01 -2.00
C GLY A 137 -50.47 -14.48 -3.43
N LEU A 138 -49.79 -13.35 -3.66
CA LEU A 138 -49.45 -12.82 -4.97
C LEU A 138 -47.96 -12.99 -5.27
N SER A 139 -47.65 -13.81 -6.27
CA SER A 139 -46.29 -13.97 -6.79
C SER A 139 -45.89 -12.77 -7.66
N LYS A 140 -45.00 -11.90 -7.17
CA LYS A 140 -44.43 -10.78 -7.96
C LYS A 140 -42.92 -10.95 -8.16
N TRP A 141 -42.43 -10.40 -9.28
CA TRP A 141 -41.00 -10.30 -9.58
C TRP A 141 -40.43 -9.05 -8.91
N LEU A 142 -39.46 -9.22 -8.02
CA LEU A 142 -38.73 -8.11 -7.41
C LEU A 142 -37.32 -8.02 -8.01
N TYR A 143 -36.91 -6.80 -8.37
CA TYR A 143 -35.56 -6.50 -8.83
C TYR A 143 -34.76 -5.87 -7.70
N PHE A 144 -33.82 -6.63 -7.13
CA PHE A 144 -32.85 -6.10 -6.18
C PHE A 144 -31.74 -5.36 -6.93
N ARG A 145 -31.50 -4.09 -6.59
CA ARG A 145 -30.36 -3.31 -7.11
C ARG A 145 -29.35 -3.17 -5.98
N LYS A 146 -28.28 -3.98 -5.99
CA LYS A 146 -27.14 -3.81 -5.10
C LYS A 146 -26.48 -2.46 -5.45
N SER A 147 -26.60 -1.48 -4.55
CA SER A 147 -26.23 -0.09 -4.83
C SER A 147 -24.75 0.22 -4.57
N ARG A 148 -24.03 -0.64 -3.85
CA ARG A 148 -22.60 -0.50 -3.54
C ARG A 148 -21.92 -1.87 -3.43
N ILE A 149 -20.64 -1.92 -3.80
CA ILE A 149 -19.79 -3.07 -3.48
C ILE A 149 -19.54 -3.07 -1.98
N GLN A 150 -19.96 -4.14 -1.31
CA GLN A 150 -19.62 -4.34 0.08
C GLN A 150 -18.28 -5.08 0.13
N LEU A 151 -17.28 -4.47 0.78
CA LEU A 151 -16.01 -5.12 1.01
C LEU A 151 -16.20 -6.30 1.99
N PRO A 152 -15.49 -7.42 1.79
CA PRO A 152 -15.53 -8.53 2.72
C PRO A 152 -14.95 -8.10 4.08
N THR A 153 -15.52 -8.67 5.15
CA THR A 153 -15.06 -8.42 6.52
C THR A 153 -14.21 -9.61 6.98
N PHE A 154 -12.99 -9.35 7.41
CA PHE A 154 -12.07 -10.35 7.92
C PHE A 154 -12.22 -10.48 9.43
N ASP A 155 -12.34 -11.70 9.93
CA ASP A 155 -12.31 -12.00 11.36
C ASP A 155 -10.89 -12.39 11.74
N PRO A 156 -10.15 -11.55 12.47
CA PRO A 156 -8.76 -11.83 12.82
C PRO A 156 -8.57 -13.09 13.68
N THR A 157 -9.63 -13.58 14.31
CA THR A 157 -9.61 -14.79 15.15
C THR A 157 -9.89 -16.07 14.37
N ASN A 158 -10.36 -15.96 13.12
CA ASN A 158 -10.81 -17.08 12.31
C ASN A 158 -10.08 -17.14 10.96
N ASN A 159 -8.84 -17.67 10.99
CA ASN A 159 -8.01 -17.78 9.79
C ASN A 159 -8.63 -18.66 8.70
N GLU A 160 -9.36 -19.72 9.06
CA GLU A 160 -10.00 -20.61 8.09
C GLU A 160 -11.12 -19.90 7.33
N ALA A 161 -11.97 -19.12 8.01
CA ALA A 161 -12.98 -18.30 7.35
C ALA A 161 -12.36 -17.25 6.44
N ASN A 162 -11.27 -16.60 6.87
CA ASN A 162 -10.57 -15.61 6.06
C ASN A 162 -9.92 -16.21 4.80
N LEU A 163 -9.44 -17.45 4.87
CA LEU A 163 -8.93 -18.16 3.68
C LEU A 163 -10.05 -18.46 2.68
N ARG A 164 -11.25 -18.85 3.15
CA ARG A 164 -12.41 -19.03 2.26
C ARG A 164 -12.81 -17.73 1.57
N ILE A 165 -12.76 -16.61 2.27
CA ILE A 165 -12.98 -15.28 1.66
C ILE A 165 -11.94 -15.02 0.57
N LEU A 166 -10.67 -15.36 0.79
CA LEU A 166 -9.62 -15.20 -0.21
C LEU A 166 -9.84 -16.09 -1.45
N ASP A 167 -10.27 -17.33 -1.24
CA ASP A 167 -10.65 -18.24 -2.33
C ASP A 167 -11.82 -17.65 -3.13
N GLU A 168 -12.87 -17.15 -2.47
CA GLU A 168 -14.01 -16.49 -3.12
C GLU A 168 -13.60 -15.25 -3.92
N ILE A 169 -12.71 -14.41 -3.37
CA ILE A 169 -12.18 -13.22 -4.03
C ILE A 169 -11.46 -13.62 -5.33
N THR A 170 -10.67 -14.68 -5.28
CA THR A 170 -9.81 -15.09 -6.40
C THR A 170 -10.53 -15.95 -7.43
N ASP A 171 -11.60 -16.65 -7.04
CA ASP A 171 -12.44 -17.40 -7.97
C ASP A 171 -13.39 -16.47 -8.76
N ASN A 172 -13.88 -15.38 -8.14
CA ASN A 172 -14.85 -14.46 -8.74
C ASN A 172 -14.25 -13.19 -9.35
N ALA A 173 -12.95 -13.19 -9.65
CA ALA A 173 -12.18 -12.00 -10.02
C ALA A 173 -12.78 -11.20 -11.19
N ALA A 174 -13.24 -11.86 -12.24
CA ALA A 174 -13.83 -11.21 -13.41
C ALA A 174 -15.09 -10.42 -13.05
N GLN A 175 -16.00 -11.03 -12.28
CA GLN A 175 -17.24 -10.39 -11.84
C GLN A 175 -16.96 -9.24 -10.88
N ILE A 176 -16.00 -9.42 -9.95
CA ILE A 176 -15.59 -8.36 -9.02
C ILE A 176 -15.03 -7.16 -9.80
N GLN A 177 -14.23 -7.38 -10.85
CA GLN A 177 -13.68 -6.29 -11.67
C GLN A 177 -14.78 -5.52 -12.42
N GLU A 178 -15.80 -6.19 -12.93
CA GLU A 178 -16.96 -5.52 -13.54
C GLU A 178 -17.72 -4.67 -12.52
N ASP A 179 -17.94 -5.21 -11.32
CA ASP A 179 -18.60 -4.50 -10.24
C ASP A 179 -17.78 -3.28 -9.81
N VAL A 180 -16.46 -3.44 -9.63
CA VAL A 180 -15.51 -2.37 -9.25
C VAL A 180 -15.54 -1.23 -10.25
N LEU A 181 -15.40 -1.53 -11.56
CA LEU A 181 -15.47 -0.50 -12.58
C LEU A 181 -16.82 0.23 -12.54
N LYS A 182 -17.91 -0.53 -12.43
CA LYS A 182 -19.26 0.05 -12.38
C LYS A 182 -19.45 0.96 -11.17
N ASP A 183 -18.92 0.60 -10.01
CA ASP A 183 -18.99 1.43 -8.80
C ASP A 183 -18.18 2.72 -8.95
N ILE A 184 -16.93 2.63 -9.46
CA ILE A 184 -16.08 3.80 -9.76
C ILE A 184 -16.81 4.75 -10.72
N LEU A 185 -17.30 4.23 -11.85
CA LEU A 185 -17.98 5.05 -12.86
C LEU A 185 -19.29 5.63 -12.34
N THR A 186 -20.04 4.90 -11.51
CA THR A 186 -21.29 5.41 -10.92
C THR A 186 -21.02 6.57 -9.95
N LYS A 187 -20.03 6.42 -9.07
CA LYS A 187 -19.66 7.44 -8.08
C LYS A 187 -19.13 8.70 -8.77
N ASN A 188 -18.24 8.50 -9.75
CA ASN A 188 -17.50 9.59 -10.35
C ASN A 188 -18.11 10.12 -11.65
N ALA A 189 -19.31 9.65 -12.04
CA ALA A 189 -20.00 10.04 -13.28
C ALA A 189 -20.12 11.56 -13.47
N ASN A 190 -20.21 12.32 -12.36
CA ASN A 190 -20.40 13.77 -12.38
C ASN A 190 -19.12 14.59 -12.26
N THR A 191 -17.95 13.93 -12.19
CA THR A 191 -16.66 14.61 -12.12
C THR A 191 -16.34 15.34 -13.44
N GLU A 192 -15.52 16.38 -13.37
CA GLU A 192 -15.10 17.13 -14.57
C GLU A 192 -14.45 16.18 -15.58
N TYR A 193 -13.47 15.39 -15.13
CA TYR A 193 -12.73 14.45 -15.98
C TYR A 193 -13.64 13.45 -16.70
N LEU A 194 -14.53 12.75 -15.98
CA LEU A 194 -15.38 11.74 -16.64
C LEU A 194 -16.48 12.36 -17.49
N LYS A 195 -16.94 13.59 -17.22
CA LYS A 195 -17.91 14.27 -18.08
C LYS A 195 -17.33 14.54 -19.47
N ASP A 196 -16.07 14.98 -19.54
CA ASP A 196 -15.40 15.28 -20.81
C ASP A 196 -15.35 14.07 -21.75
N PHE A 197 -15.30 12.85 -21.21
CA PHE A 197 -15.24 11.63 -22.00
C PHE A 197 -16.57 10.86 -22.09
N LEU A 198 -17.37 10.83 -21.04
CA LEU A 198 -18.57 9.97 -20.95
C LEU A 198 -19.89 10.74 -21.04
N ASP A 199 -19.88 12.07 -20.99
CA ASP A 199 -21.07 12.93 -21.17
C ASP A 199 -22.30 12.48 -20.33
N GLY A 200 -22.06 12.04 -19.09
CA GLY A 200 -23.11 11.59 -18.17
C GLY A 200 -23.83 10.30 -18.57
N HIS A 201 -23.33 9.55 -19.56
CA HIS A 201 -23.86 8.22 -19.89
C HIS A 201 -23.80 7.28 -18.67
N PRO A 202 -24.73 6.29 -18.59
CA PRO A 202 -24.69 5.30 -17.53
C PRO A 202 -23.37 4.51 -17.55
N PRO A 203 -22.95 3.95 -16.40
CA PRO A 203 -21.70 3.19 -16.29
C PRO A 203 -21.75 1.98 -17.21
N ASP A 204 -20.95 2.03 -18.28
CA ASP A 204 -20.83 1.00 -19.30
C ASP A 204 -19.35 0.77 -19.63
N LYS A 205 -18.91 -0.48 -19.51
CA LYS A 205 -17.50 -0.87 -19.66
C LYS A 205 -16.99 -0.66 -21.10
N GLU A 206 -17.80 -0.99 -22.09
CA GLU A 206 -17.39 -0.86 -23.50
C GLU A 206 -17.29 0.61 -23.90
N LEU A 207 -18.24 1.44 -23.47
CA LEU A 207 -18.19 2.88 -23.64
C LEU A 207 -16.97 3.49 -22.94
N PHE A 208 -16.69 3.08 -21.70
CA PHE A 208 -15.51 3.48 -20.94
C PHE A 208 -14.23 3.18 -21.72
N LYS A 209 -14.03 1.93 -22.15
CA LYS A 209 -12.86 1.52 -22.94
C LYS A 209 -12.76 2.23 -24.28
N LYS A 210 -13.89 2.62 -24.87
CA LYS A 210 -13.94 3.31 -26.17
C LYS A 210 -13.60 4.79 -26.08
N LYS A 211 -14.12 5.49 -25.07
CA LYS A 211 -14.09 6.96 -24.95
C LYS A 211 -13.05 7.49 -23.98
N VAL A 212 -12.75 6.80 -22.87
CA VAL A 212 -11.75 7.24 -21.90
C VAL A 212 -10.36 6.83 -22.40
N PRO A 213 -9.42 7.78 -22.59
CA PRO A 213 -8.08 7.49 -23.09
C PRO A 213 -7.26 6.74 -22.04
N VAL A 214 -6.24 6.02 -22.51
CA VAL A 214 -5.15 5.53 -21.66
C VAL A 214 -4.16 6.67 -21.50
N VAL A 215 -3.76 6.97 -20.28
CA VAL A 215 -3.02 8.19 -19.94
C VAL A 215 -1.76 7.91 -19.11
N GLU A 216 -0.79 8.80 -19.22
CA GLU A 216 0.37 8.88 -18.33
C GLU A 216 0.18 10.02 -17.31
N TYR A 217 1.17 10.23 -16.43
CA TYR A 217 1.06 11.23 -15.37
C TYR A 217 0.97 12.65 -15.93
N GLU A 218 1.71 12.92 -16.99
CA GLU A 218 1.80 14.19 -17.69
C GLU A 218 0.44 14.65 -18.23
N ASP A 219 -0.38 13.72 -18.70
CA ASP A 219 -1.73 13.98 -19.25
C ASP A 219 -2.71 14.44 -18.17
N ILE A 220 -2.55 13.96 -16.94
CA ILE A 220 -3.45 14.26 -15.80
C ILE A 220 -2.86 15.30 -14.83
N LYS A 221 -1.60 15.71 -15.03
CA LYS A 221 -0.88 16.58 -14.12
C LYS A 221 -1.61 17.91 -13.89
N SER A 222 -2.24 18.47 -14.91
CA SER A 222 -2.98 19.74 -14.80
C SER A 222 -4.14 19.65 -13.81
N TYR A 223 -4.90 18.55 -13.80
CA TYR A 223 -5.98 18.31 -12.84
C TYR A 223 -5.44 18.14 -11.41
N ILE A 224 -4.32 17.43 -11.26
CA ILE A 224 -3.67 17.22 -9.96
C ILE A 224 -3.11 18.54 -9.40
N ASP A 225 -2.46 19.36 -10.23
CA ASP A 225 -1.94 20.66 -9.84
C ASP A 225 -3.08 21.59 -9.38
N ARG A 226 -4.24 21.58 -10.06
CA ARG A 226 -5.42 22.34 -9.66
C ARG A 226 -5.92 21.95 -8.27
N ILE A 227 -6.02 20.64 -8.01
CA ILE A 227 -6.40 20.12 -6.68
C ILE A 227 -5.36 20.50 -5.62
N ALA A 228 -4.07 20.37 -5.94
CA ALA A 228 -2.98 20.77 -5.05
C ALA A 228 -3.01 22.28 -4.71
N ASN A 229 -3.52 23.10 -5.63
CA ASN A 229 -3.74 24.54 -5.45
C ASN A 229 -5.08 24.91 -4.79
N GLY A 230 -5.86 23.92 -4.35
CA GLY A 230 -7.07 24.11 -3.55
C GLY A 230 -8.39 24.03 -4.32
N GLU A 231 -8.39 23.66 -5.60
CA GLU A 231 -9.63 23.32 -6.29
C GLU A 231 -10.25 22.01 -5.74
N PRO A 232 -11.58 21.85 -5.83
CA PRO A 232 -12.27 20.73 -5.19
C PRO A 232 -11.99 19.38 -5.87
N SER A 233 -12.10 18.29 -5.13
CA SER A 233 -11.78 16.93 -5.61
C SER A 233 -12.66 16.45 -6.77
N GLN A 234 -13.87 17.03 -6.94
CA GLN A 234 -14.83 16.71 -8.02
C GLN A 234 -14.27 16.93 -9.43
N ILE A 235 -13.08 17.50 -9.57
CA ILE A 235 -12.33 17.47 -10.81
C ILE A 235 -12.09 16.01 -11.27
N ILE A 236 -11.66 15.12 -10.38
CA ILE A 236 -11.30 13.73 -10.72
C ILE A 236 -12.05 12.67 -9.92
N THR A 237 -12.55 12.97 -8.71
CA THR A 237 -13.29 12.01 -7.88
C THR A 237 -14.41 12.70 -7.08
N ALA A 238 -15.54 12.01 -6.89
CA ALA A 238 -16.65 12.56 -6.12
C ALA A 238 -16.37 12.62 -4.61
N GLU A 239 -15.44 11.79 -4.13
CA GLU A 239 -15.02 11.73 -2.73
C GLU A 239 -14.04 12.87 -2.40
N SER A 240 -14.00 13.30 -1.15
CA SER A 240 -12.99 14.27 -0.70
C SER A 240 -11.60 13.64 -0.73
N ILE A 241 -10.64 14.33 -1.35
CA ILE A 241 -9.22 13.95 -1.29
C ILE A 241 -8.69 14.40 0.07
N THR A 242 -8.15 13.46 0.86
CA THR A 242 -7.65 13.70 2.21
C THR A 242 -6.23 14.27 2.19
N HIS A 243 -5.40 13.76 1.29
CA HIS A 243 -4.01 14.21 1.08
C HIS A 243 -3.49 13.78 -0.31
N LEU A 244 -2.32 14.31 -0.68
CA LEU A 244 -1.60 13.91 -1.88
C LEU A 244 -0.33 13.13 -1.50
N ASN A 245 -0.28 11.86 -1.90
CA ASN A 245 0.89 11.00 -1.72
C ASN A 245 1.97 11.34 -2.73
N ARG A 246 3.22 11.42 -2.26
CA ARG A 246 4.39 11.67 -3.12
C ARG A 246 5.01 10.35 -3.57
N SER A 247 4.94 10.07 -4.88
CA SER A 247 5.53 8.88 -5.47
C SER A 247 7.06 8.90 -5.47
N SER A 248 7.68 7.72 -5.47
CA SER A 248 9.10 7.60 -5.77
C SER A 248 9.43 7.83 -7.25
N GLY A 249 8.47 7.58 -8.14
CA GLY A 249 8.57 7.93 -9.55
C GLY A 249 8.49 9.45 -9.75
N THR A 250 9.29 9.96 -10.68
CA THR A 250 9.33 11.37 -11.01
C THR A 250 8.77 11.67 -12.40
N SER A 251 8.25 12.87 -12.57
CA SER A 251 7.82 13.46 -13.84
C SER A 251 8.45 14.85 -13.93
N GLY A 252 9.22 15.10 -15.00
CA GLY A 252 9.98 16.36 -15.13
C GLY A 252 10.93 16.65 -13.96
N GLY A 253 11.50 15.62 -13.33
CA GLY A 253 12.42 15.73 -12.18
C GLY A 253 11.75 15.98 -10.81
N LYS A 254 10.43 16.09 -10.72
CA LYS A 254 9.67 16.21 -9.46
C LYS A 254 8.89 14.93 -9.16
N ARG A 255 8.65 14.63 -7.88
CA ARG A 255 7.81 13.48 -7.48
C ARG A 255 6.39 13.64 -7.98
N LYS A 256 5.81 12.57 -8.49
CA LYS A 256 4.38 12.53 -8.83
C LYS A 256 3.55 12.69 -7.55
N LEU A 257 2.54 13.55 -7.59
CA LEU A 257 1.52 13.70 -6.55
C LEU A 257 0.32 12.85 -6.91
N LEU A 258 -0.13 12.00 -5.99
CA LEU A 258 -1.21 11.04 -6.21
C LEU A 258 -2.34 11.27 -5.20
N PRO A 259 -3.59 11.40 -5.64
CA PRO A 259 -4.73 11.65 -4.76
C PRO A 259 -5.04 10.44 -3.88
N VAL A 260 -5.39 10.68 -2.62
CA VAL A 260 -5.80 9.64 -1.67
C VAL A 260 -7.14 10.01 -1.04
N THR A 261 -8.02 9.01 -0.89
CA THR A 261 -9.35 9.18 -0.27
C THR A 261 -9.56 8.22 0.92
N ASP A 262 -10.60 8.43 1.73
CA ASP A 262 -10.91 7.53 2.86
C ASP A 262 -11.33 6.12 2.40
N GLU A 263 -11.99 6.03 1.24
CA GLU A 263 -12.31 4.75 0.61
C GLU A 263 -11.03 3.97 0.24
N GLU A 264 -10.01 4.65 -0.26
CA GLU A 264 -8.72 4.04 -0.58
C GLU A 264 -8.04 3.49 0.68
N CYS A 265 -7.98 4.27 1.76
CA CYS A 265 -7.50 3.82 3.07
C CYS A 265 -8.26 2.58 3.59
N THR A 266 -9.57 2.51 3.35
CA THR A 266 -10.40 1.35 3.74
C THR A 266 -10.01 0.09 2.95
N ARG A 267 -9.72 0.24 1.66
CA ARG A 267 -9.25 -0.87 0.80
C ARG A 267 -7.83 -1.31 1.15
N GLU A 268 -6.95 -0.38 1.56
CA GLU A 268 -5.64 -0.71 2.10
C GLU A 268 -5.73 -1.55 3.37
N ALA A 269 -6.67 -1.22 4.28
CA ALA A 269 -6.91 -2.02 5.48
C ALA A 269 -7.37 -3.44 5.14
N LEU A 270 -8.26 -3.60 4.16
CA LEU A 270 -8.65 -4.91 3.62
C LEU A 270 -7.43 -5.68 3.09
N PHE A 271 -6.60 -5.03 2.28
CA PHE A 271 -5.39 -5.63 1.71
C PHE A 271 -4.43 -6.13 2.79
N HIS A 272 -4.22 -5.34 3.85
CA HIS A 272 -3.41 -5.74 5.00
C HIS A 272 -3.97 -6.96 5.73
N ASN A 273 -5.29 -7.05 5.90
CA ASN A 273 -5.92 -8.23 6.51
C ASN A 273 -5.69 -9.51 5.67
N ILE A 274 -5.69 -9.40 4.35
CA ILE A 274 -5.38 -10.53 3.46
C ILE A 274 -3.91 -10.95 3.63
N ILE A 275 -2.96 -10.01 3.65
CA ILE A 275 -1.53 -10.31 3.91
C ILE A 275 -1.38 -11.08 5.23
N LEU A 276 -2.02 -10.61 6.29
CA LEU A 276 -1.93 -11.24 7.61
C LEU A 276 -2.52 -12.66 7.60
N THR A 277 -3.63 -12.88 6.90
CA THR A 277 -4.25 -14.19 6.70
C THR A 277 -3.29 -15.18 6.02
N VAL A 278 -2.66 -14.75 4.92
CA VAL A 278 -1.71 -15.58 4.17
C VAL A 278 -0.47 -15.90 5.01
N LEU A 279 0.10 -14.90 5.68
CA LEU A 279 1.28 -15.09 6.53
C LEU A 279 1.01 -16.01 7.71
N ASN A 280 -0.16 -15.92 8.33
CA ASN A 280 -0.54 -16.79 9.44
C ASN A 280 -0.74 -18.24 8.98
N ASN A 281 -1.17 -18.48 7.73
CA ASN A 281 -1.31 -19.82 7.19
C ASN A 281 0.06 -20.46 6.85
N GLY A 282 0.99 -19.70 6.26
CA GLY A 282 2.29 -20.21 5.83
C GLY A 282 3.37 -20.30 6.92
N LEU A 283 3.24 -19.52 8.01
CA LEU A 283 4.21 -19.47 9.11
C LEU A 283 3.51 -19.86 10.43
N VAL A 284 3.36 -21.18 10.67
CA VAL A 284 2.80 -21.84 11.87
C VAL A 284 2.51 -20.86 13.02
N VAL A 285 1.23 -20.53 13.24
CA VAL A 285 0.78 -19.62 14.30
C VAL A 285 1.12 -20.21 15.68
N THR A 286 1.95 -19.50 16.44
CA THR A 286 2.03 -19.67 17.89
C THR A 286 1.00 -18.78 18.56
N SER A 287 0.47 -19.23 19.70
CA SER A 287 -0.72 -18.74 20.42
C SER A 287 -0.77 -17.25 20.83
N SER A 288 0.28 -16.47 20.58
CA SER A 288 0.40 -15.07 21.02
C SER A 288 -0.26 -14.04 20.09
N VAL A 289 -0.68 -14.43 18.88
CA VAL A 289 -1.23 -13.53 17.85
C VAL A 289 -2.65 -13.02 18.18
N LYS A 290 -3.31 -13.61 19.19
CA LYS A 290 -4.72 -13.35 19.54
C LYS A 290 -4.98 -11.94 20.11
N HIS A 291 -3.96 -11.27 20.68
CA HIS A 291 -4.09 -9.93 21.26
C HIS A 291 -3.90 -8.78 20.27
N LEU A 292 -3.46 -9.06 19.04
CA LEU A 292 -3.01 -8.02 18.11
C LEU A 292 -4.10 -7.30 17.33
N PHE A 293 -5.32 -7.83 17.37
CA PHE A 293 -6.38 -7.45 16.44
C PHE A 293 -7.58 -6.75 17.08
N GLU A 294 -7.49 -6.40 18.36
CA GLU A 294 -8.56 -5.70 19.08
C GLU A 294 -8.41 -4.17 19.04
N SER A 295 -8.34 -3.54 17.86
CA SER A 295 -8.75 -2.14 17.71
C SER A 295 -8.95 -1.73 16.25
N LYS A 296 -10.00 -0.93 15.99
CA LYS A 296 -10.25 -0.22 14.72
C LYS A 296 -9.23 0.89 14.39
N GLN A 297 -8.05 0.82 15.00
CA GLN A 297 -6.90 1.65 14.73
C GLN A 297 -5.66 0.76 14.88
N SER A 298 -4.68 1.02 14.01
CA SER A 298 -3.25 0.71 14.16
C SER A 298 -2.72 -0.46 13.34
N ILE A 299 -2.22 -0.12 12.14
CA ILE A 299 -1.17 -0.85 11.40
C ILE A 299 0.10 -1.06 12.28
N PHE A 300 0.20 -0.33 13.40
CA PHE A 300 1.31 -0.38 14.34
C PHE A 300 1.12 -1.36 15.51
N ASN A 301 -0.07 -1.97 15.66
CA ASN A 301 -0.27 -2.97 16.70
C ASN A 301 0.53 -4.24 16.33
N GLY A 302 1.54 -4.57 17.13
CA GLY A 302 2.41 -5.75 16.97
C GLY A 302 3.78 -5.52 16.39
N LEU A 303 4.14 -4.26 16.16
CA LEU A 303 5.51 -3.89 15.91
C LEU A 303 6.21 -3.63 17.26
N THR A 304 7.50 -3.93 17.32
CA THR A 304 8.34 -3.58 18.49
C THR A 304 8.54 -2.07 18.59
N SER A 305 8.43 -1.36 17.46
CA SER A 305 8.74 0.07 17.36
C SER A 305 7.49 0.92 17.63
N PRO A 306 7.53 1.88 18.58
CA PRO A 306 6.46 2.84 18.81
C PRO A 306 6.24 3.77 17.62
N LYS A 307 5.00 4.27 17.47
CA LYS A 307 4.62 5.19 16.38
C LYS A 307 5.47 6.46 16.39
N GLU A 308 5.74 7.00 17.57
CA GLU A 308 6.55 8.20 17.78
C GLU A 308 7.96 8.01 17.23
N VAL A 309 8.54 6.83 17.45
CA VAL A 309 9.89 6.49 16.95
C VAL A 309 9.89 6.31 15.44
N MET A 310 8.86 5.67 14.87
CA MET A 310 8.74 5.47 13.41
C MET A 310 8.48 6.77 12.65
N LEU A 311 7.82 7.75 13.27
CA LEU A 311 7.49 9.05 12.68
C LEU A 311 8.53 10.14 12.98
N CYS A 312 9.63 9.80 13.66
CA CYS A 312 10.72 10.73 13.91
C CYS A 312 11.32 11.25 12.61
N GLU A 313 11.42 12.58 12.48
CA GLU A 313 12.00 13.23 11.30
C GLU A 313 13.50 12.96 11.18
N ASP A 314 14.20 12.85 12.32
CA ASP A 314 15.60 12.45 12.35
C ASP A 314 15.72 10.95 12.13
N THR A 315 16.08 10.59 10.89
CA THR A 315 16.24 9.19 10.48
C THR A 315 17.27 8.40 11.29
N LYS A 316 18.30 9.03 11.87
CA LYS A 316 19.27 8.33 12.72
C LYS A 316 18.67 8.02 14.08
N GLN A 317 17.95 8.99 14.68
CA GLN A 317 17.24 8.77 15.93
C GLN A 317 16.11 7.75 15.77
N SER A 318 15.39 7.79 14.63
CA SER A 318 14.41 6.77 14.28
C SER A 318 15.04 5.39 14.19
N MET A 319 16.13 5.23 13.43
CA MET A 319 16.82 3.94 13.28
C MET A 319 17.31 3.39 14.62
N TYR A 320 17.97 4.24 15.42
CA TYR A 320 18.43 3.90 16.76
C TYR A 320 17.28 3.44 17.65
N GLY A 321 16.20 4.23 17.70
CA GLY A 321 15.02 3.94 18.50
C GLY A 321 14.33 2.64 18.10
N GLN A 322 14.22 2.35 16.81
CA GLN A 322 13.62 1.12 16.31
C GLN A 322 14.47 -0.11 16.69
N LEU A 323 15.80 -0.03 16.52
CA LEU A 323 16.72 -1.10 16.87
C LEU A 323 16.74 -1.39 18.38
N ILE A 324 16.84 -0.36 19.23
CA ILE A 324 16.87 -0.58 20.68
C ILE A 324 15.55 -1.19 21.18
N CYS A 325 14.40 -0.74 20.66
CA CYS A 325 13.10 -1.31 21.02
C CYS A 325 12.99 -2.78 20.56
N GLY A 326 13.50 -3.11 19.38
CA GLY A 326 13.53 -4.47 18.85
C GLY A 326 14.47 -5.41 19.61
N LEU A 327 15.60 -4.91 20.12
CA LEU A 327 16.54 -5.68 20.94
C LEU A 327 16.01 -5.96 22.34
N ILE A 328 15.34 -4.98 22.96
CA ILE A 328 14.71 -5.14 24.28
C ILE A 328 13.62 -6.23 24.24
N GLN A 329 12.86 -6.27 23.15
CA GLN A 329 11.73 -7.20 22.97
C GLN A 329 12.14 -8.47 22.21
N ARG A 330 13.45 -8.80 22.12
CA ARG A 330 13.98 -9.81 21.18
C ARG A 330 13.33 -11.20 21.27
N ASP A 331 12.90 -11.61 22.45
CA ASP A 331 12.30 -12.92 22.70
C ASP A 331 10.82 -12.99 22.26
N GLU A 332 10.19 -11.86 21.98
CA GLU A 332 8.81 -11.77 21.50
C GLU A 332 8.74 -11.67 19.96
N VAL A 333 9.88 -11.38 19.32
CA VAL A 333 9.96 -11.16 17.88
C VAL A 333 9.79 -12.46 17.10
N SER A 334 8.67 -12.58 16.39
CA SER A 334 8.38 -13.72 15.51
C SER A 334 8.84 -13.51 14.07
N ARG A 335 9.06 -12.27 13.65
CA ARG A 335 9.45 -11.87 12.29
C ARG A 335 10.28 -10.59 12.37
N VAL A 336 11.36 -10.50 11.60
CA VAL A 336 12.13 -9.26 11.43
C VAL A 336 11.97 -8.77 9.99
N GLY A 337 12.14 -7.48 9.74
CA GLY A 337 12.06 -7.00 8.37
C GLY A 337 11.95 -5.49 8.22
N ALA A 338 11.91 -5.07 6.97
CA ALA A 338 11.63 -3.71 6.55
C ALA A 338 10.76 -3.75 5.28
N VAL A 339 10.32 -2.59 4.78
CA VAL A 339 9.58 -2.54 3.51
C VAL A 339 10.45 -3.03 2.36
N PHE A 340 11.67 -2.49 2.22
CA PHE A 340 12.62 -2.86 1.19
C PHE A 340 13.84 -3.59 1.77
N ALA A 341 14.43 -4.49 0.98
CA ALA A 341 15.64 -5.22 1.38
C ALA A 341 16.79 -4.27 1.74
N LEU A 342 16.97 -3.19 0.98
CA LEU A 342 17.98 -2.17 1.27
C LEU A 342 17.81 -1.53 2.65
N SER A 343 16.57 -1.20 3.04
CA SER A 343 16.31 -0.62 4.37
C SER A 343 16.71 -1.57 5.48
N PHE A 344 16.47 -2.87 5.30
CA PHE A 344 16.91 -3.90 6.24
C PHE A 344 18.43 -4.00 6.32
N VAL A 345 19.12 -4.00 5.18
CA VAL A 345 20.60 -3.99 5.12
C VAL A 345 21.16 -2.74 5.81
N GLY A 346 20.56 -1.57 5.58
CA GLY A 346 20.93 -0.33 6.26
C GLY A 346 20.78 -0.42 7.78
N ALA A 347 19.71 -1.04 8.27
CA ALA A 347 19.50 -1.27 9.69
C ALA A 347 20.54 -2.23 10.30
N MET A 348 20.91 -3.31 9.59
CA MET A 348 21.95 -4.24 10.05
C MET A 348 23.32 -3.55 10.11
N LYS A 349 23.66 -2.73 9.12
CA LYS A 349 24.90 -1.95 9.11
C LYS A 349 24.96 -0.90 10.23
N PHE A 350 23.86 -0.20 10.46
CA PHE A 350 23.77 0.72 11.59
C PHE A 350 24.01 -0.02 12.91
N LEU A 351 23.44 -1.22 13.05
CA LEU A 351 23.67 -2.06 14.21
C LEU A 351 25.14 -2.53 14.32
N GLU A 352 25.80 -2.87 13.22
CA GLU A 352 27.24 -3.20 13.19
C GLU A 352 28.11 -2.07 13.71
N GLU A 353 27.76 -0.82 13.38
CA GLU A 353 28.52 0.37 13.75
C GLU A 353 28.26 0.82 15.20
N ASP A 354 27.00 0.73 15.67
CA ASP A 354 26.56 1.37 16.92
C ASP A 354 26.11 0.38 18.04
N TRP A 355 26.33 -0.93 17.90
CA TRP A 355 25.87 -1.91 18.90
C TRP A 355 26.42 -1.66 20.31
N GLN A 356 27.64 -1.10 20.46
CA GLN A 356 28.23 -0.84 21.78
C GLN A 356 27.39 0.18 22.55
N GLN A 357 26.94 1.24 21.87
CA GLN A 357 26.13 2.29 22.48
C GLN A 357 24.74 1.76 22.86
N LEU A 358 24.15 0.95 21.98
CA LEU A 358 22.87 0.26 22.23
C LEU A 358 22.97 -0.66 23.45
N CYS A 359 24.01 -1.50 23.53
CA CYS A 359 24.24 -2.39 24.67
C CYS A 359 24.47 -1.60 25.96
N GLN A 360 25.22 -0.49 25.91
CA GLN A 360 25.44 0.34 27.09
C GLN A 360 24.13 0.95 27.61
N ASN A 361 23.26 1.43 26.72
CA ASN A 361 21.95 1.97 27.11
C ASN A 361 21.03 0.90 27.69
N ILE A 362 21.00 -0.29 27.10
CA ILE A 362 20.26 -1.45 27.64
C ILE A 362 20.80 -1.82 29.03
N ARG A 363 22.13 -1.84 29.19
CA ARG A 363 22.81 -2.18 30.44
C ARG A 363 22.47 -1.22 31.57
N THR A 364 22.50 0.10 31.31
CA THR A 364 22.24 1.13 32.31
C THR A 364 20.77 1.48 32.49
N GLY A 365 19.91 1.10 31.55
CA GLY A 365 18.52 1.56 31.51
C GLY A 365 18.38 3.05 31.20
N GLN A 366 19.41 3.67 30.62
CA GLN A 366 19.42 5.11 30.32
C GLN A 366 19.71 5.35 28.84
N ILE A 367 18.91 6.22 28.24
CA ILE A 367 19.06 6.62 26.83
C ILE A 367 20.15 7.69 26.72
N SER A 368 21.02 7.54 25.72
CA SER A 368 22.02 8.53 25.35
C SER A 368 21.42 9.92 25.09
N ASP A 369 22.14 10.97 25.48
CA ASP A 369 21.77 12.37 25.20
C ASP A 369 21.82 12.72 23.70
N SER A 370 22.35 11.82 22.87
CA SER A 370 22.27 11.91 21.40
C SER A 370 20.84 11.80 20.85
N ILE A 371 19.91 11.23 21.62
CA ILE A 371 18.48 11.21 21.27
C ILE A 371 17.84 12.49 21.81
N THR A 372 17.76 13.50 20.94
CA THR A 372 17.27 14.84 21.27
C THR A 372 15.77 14.99 21.06
N ASP A 373 15.16 14.17 20.20
CA ASP A 373 13.73 14.21 19.95
C ASP A 373 12.94 13.76 21.21
N PRO A 374 12.08 14.63 21.76
CA PRO A 374 11.43 14.39 23.05
C PRO A 374 10.41 13.25 22.99
N ASP A 375 9.70 13.10 21.87
CA ASP A 375 8.69 12.06 21.70
C ASP A 375 9.34 10.68 21.55
N CYS A 376 10.42 10.58 20.77
CA CYS A 376 11.25 9.39 20.67
C CYS A 376 11.85 9.01 22.02
N ARG A 377 12.45 9.97 22.73
CA ARG A 377 13.08 9.72 24.03
C ARG A 377 12.06 9.21 25.04
N LYS A 378 10.86 9.78 25.07
CA LYS A 378 9.75 9.34 25.92
C LYS A 378 9.26 7.93 25.55
N ALA A 379 9.06 7.65 24.27
CA ALA A 379 8.61 6.35 23.79
C ALA A 379 9.63 5.25 24.10
N ILE A 380 10.91 5.47 23.80
CA ILE A 380 11.98 4.51 24.11
C ILE A 380 12.11 4.31 25.63
N SER A 381 12.02 5.39 26.43
CA SER A 381 12.14 5.28 27.90
C SER A 381 11.00 4.47 28.52
N SER A 382 9.81 4.50 27.91
CA SER A 382 8.68 3.68 28.36
C SER A 382 8.94 2.17 28.21
N ILE A 383 9.73 1.79 27.21
CA ILE A 383 10.14 0.40 26.95
C ILE A 383 11.40 0.06 27.76
N LEU A 384 12.41 0.93 27.73
CA LEU A 384 13.64 0.84 28.52
C LEU A 384 13.42 1.37 29.95
N SER A 385 12.52 0.72 30.69
CA SER A 385 12.10 1.17 32.02
C SER A 385 13.08 0.82 33.15
N LYS A 386 14.02 -0.10 32.91
CA LYS A 386 14.98 -0.59 33.91
C LYS A 386 16.32 -1.02 33.29
N PRO A 387 17.42 -1.06 34.07
CA PRO A 387 18.68 -1.65 33.67
C PRO A 387 18.55 -3.16 33.36
N MET A 388 19.14 -3.62 32.26
CA MET A 388 19.11 -5.02 31.81
C MET A 388 20.51 -5.51 31.41
N PRO A 389 21.44 -5.69 32.37
CA PRO A 389 22.83 -6.07 32.10
C PRO A 389 22.96 -7.44 31.42
N ASP A 390 22.21 -8.45 31.86
CA ASP A 390 22.28 -9.80 31.28
C ASP A 390 21.88 -9.81 29.79
N LEU A 391 20.88 -9.00 29.42
CA LEU A 391 20.45 -8.84 28.03
C LEU A 391 21.53 -8.14 27.21
N ALA A 392 22.11 -7.06 27.76
CA ALA A 392 23.18 -6.34 27.10
C ALA A 392 24.41 -7.23 26.86
N ASP A 393 24.81 -8.03 27.85
CA ASP A 393 25.94 -8.96 27.74
C ASP A 393 25.65 -10.05 26.69
N ALA A 394 24.41 -10.56 26.64
CA ALA A 394 24.01 -11.54 25.62
C ALA A 394 24.07 -10.95 24.19
N ILE A 395 23.57 -9.73 23.99
CA ILE A 395 23.63 -9.05 22.67
C ILE A 395 25.09 -8.78 22.29
N GLU A 396 25.87 -8.27 23.23
CA GLU A 396 27.28 -7.94 23.04
C GLU A 396 28.12 -9.17 22.67
N ASN A 397 27.87 -10.33 23.28
CA ASN A 397 28.56 -11.57 22.93
C ASN A 397 28.31 -11.99 21.47
N GLU A 398 27.10 -11.79 20.95
CA GLU A 398 26.79 -12.09 19.55
C GLU A 398 27.41 -11.05 18.59
N CYS A 399 27.33 -9.77 18.92
CA CYS A 399 27.85 -8.67 18.07
C CYS A 399 29.38 -8.62 18.02
N ARG A 400 30.09 -9.08 19.06
CA ARG A 400 31.56 -9.17 19.09
C ARG A 400 32.14 -10.28 18.19
N GLY A 401 31.30 -11.16 17.65
CA GLY A 401 31.74 -12.24 16.79
C GLY A 401 32.53 -11.76 15.56
N GLN A 402 33.48 -12.58 15.08
CA GLN A 402 34.28 -12.27 13.88
C GLN A 402 33.45 -12.24 12.59
N SER A 403 32.26 -12.85 12.59
CA SER A 403 31.34 -12.88 11.45
C SER A 403 29.92 -12.62 11.91
N TRP A 404 29.24 -11.74 11.18
CA TRP A 404 27.81 -11.40 11.33
C TRP A 404 26.89 -12.32 10.53
N GLU A 405 27.42 -13.41 9.98
CA GLU A 405 26.60 -14.44 9.36
C GLU A 405 25.59 -15.00 10.37
N GLY A 406 24.32 -15.02 9.98
CA GLY A 406 23.20 -15.47 10.80
C GLY A 406 22.90 -14.59 12.01
N ILE A 407 23.39 -13.35 12.07
CA ILE A 407 23.18 -12.44 13.19
C ILE A 407 21.70 -12.26 13.54
N VAL A 408 20.80 -12.31 12.56
CA VAL A 408 19.36 -12.19 12.79
C VAL A 408 18.85 -13.29 13.70
N LYS A 409 19.24 -14.55 13.47
CA LYS A 409 18.83 -15.68 14.31
C LYS A 409 19.48 -15.63 15.69
N LYS A 410 20.69 -15.09 15.79
CA LYS A 410 21.41 -14.92 17.06
C LYS A 410 20.73 -13.86 17.92
N LEU A 411 20.45 -12.69 17.35
CA LEU A 411 19.82 -11.57 18.06
C LEU A 411 18.32 -11.77 18.27
N TRP A 412 17.59 -12.35 17.32
CA TRP A 412 16.15 -12.63 17.44
C TRP A 412 15.89 -14.13 17.27
N PRO A 413 16.11 -14.95 18.33
CA PRO A 413 16.10 -16.41 18.23
C PRO A 413 14.74 -17.02 17.88
N ARG A 414 13.64 -16.28 18.08
CA ARG A 414 12.28 -16.70 17.70
C ARG A 414 11.83 -16.19 16.32
N ALA A 415 12.68 -15.44 15.61
CA ALA A 415 12.36 -14.95 14.28
C ALA A 415 12.26 -16.11 13.28
N LYS A 416 11.10 -16.21 12.61
CA LYS A 416 10.80 -17.28 11.64
C LYS A 416 11.18 -16.91 10.21
N CYS A 417 11.29 -15.63 9.90
CA CYS A 417 11.58 -15.13 8.55
C CYS A 417 12.15 -13.70 8.57
N VAL A 418 12.79 -13.32 7.48
CA VAL A 418 13.15 -11.93 7.15
C VAL A 418 12.17 -11.43 6.10
N ARG A 419 11.35 -10.44 6.46
CA ARG A 419 10.37 -9.83 5.55
C ARG A 419 10.98 -8.62 4.86
N ALA A 420 10.98 -8.62 3.54
CA ALA A 420 11.35 -7.48 2.72
C ALA A 420 10.87 -7.68 1.28
N VAL A 421 10.61 -6.59 0.55
CA VAL A 421 10.53 -6.65 -0.91
C VAL A 421 11.91 -7.02 -1.45
N ILE A 422 11.98 -8.17 -2.12
CA ILE A 422 13.20 -8.75 -2.72
C ILE A 422 13.07 -8.96 -4.24
N THR A 423 12.03 -8.40 -4.87
CA THR A 423 11.83 -8.47 -6.33
C THR A 423 12.30 -7.19 -7.03
N GLY A 424 12.47 -7.25 -8.36
CA GLY A 424 12.93 -6.11 -9.14
C GLY A 424 14.36 -5.72 -8.77
N SER A 425 14.64 -4.41 -8.61
CA SER A 425 15.98 -3.94 -8.20
C SER A 425 16.40 -4.45 -6.81
N MET A 426 15.46 -4.83 -5.94
CA MET A 426 15.79 -5.33 -4.61
C MET A 426 16.38 -6.75 -4.61
N ALA A 427 16.24 -7.51 -5.70
CA ALA A 427 16.73 -8.90 -5.80
C ALA A 427 18.25 -9.01 -5.62
N GLN A 428 18.99 -7.94 -5.90
CA GLN A 428 20.44 -7.89 -5.67
C GLN A 428 20.86 -8.06 -4.21
N TYR A 429 20.01 -7.67 -3.25
CA TYR A 429 20.30 -7.76 -1.83
C TYR A 429 20.00 -9.14 -1.25
N ILE A 430 19.46 -10.09 -2.03
CA ILE A 430 19.11 -11.44 -1.57
C ILE A 430 20.30 -12.10 -0.87
N LYS A 431 21.49 -12.10 -1.48
CA LYS A 431 22.69 -12.70 -0.87
C LYS A 431 23.08 -12.05 0.47
N THR A 432 22.96 -10.73 0.58
CA THR A 432 23.23 -10.00 1.82
C THR A 432 22.20 -10.34 2.90
N LEU A 433 20.92 -10.45 2.52
CA LEU A 433 19.85 -10.87 3.42
C LEU A 433 20.02 -12.34 3.86
N GLU A 434 20.45 -13.24 2.97
CA GLU A 434 20.77 -14.62 3.29
C GLU A 434 21.94 -14.71 4.28
N PHE A 435 22.99 -13.90 4.07
CA PHE A 435 24.13 -13.78 4.97
C PHE A 435 23.69 -13.38 6.38
N TYR A 436 22.97 -12.26 6.54
CA TYR A 436 22.49 -11.84 7.87
C TYR A 436 21.43 -12.77 8.44
N GLY A 437 20.57 -13.33 7.59
CA GLY A 437 19.45 -14.19 7.94
C GLY A 437 19.87 -15.59 8.39
N GLY A 438 21.03 -16.09 7.97
CA GLY A 438 21.56 -17.41 8.36
C GLY A 438 20.65 -18.55 7.95
N GLY A 439 20.12 -18.52 6.73
CA GLY A 439 19.12 -19.47 6.25
C GLY A 439 17.71 -19.25 6.83
N SER A 440 17.39 -18.05 7.27
CA SER A 440 16.00 -17.65 7.51
C SER A 440 15.30 -17.45 6.16
N PRO A 441 14.06 -17.95 5.97
CA PRO A 441 13.28 -17.67 4.76
C PRO A 441 13.15 -16.16 4.52
N LEU A 442 13.40 -15.74 3.27
CA LEU A 442 13.15 -14.37 2.82
C LEU A 442 11.74 -14.29 2.27
N VAL A 443 10.93 -13.36 2.79
CA VAL A 443 9.50 -13.29 2.48
C VAL A 443 9.15 -11.93 1.86
N SER A 444 8.76 -11.95 0.59
CA SER A 444 8.15 -10.79 -0.10
C SER A 444 6.64 -10.90 -0.08
N THR A 445 5.96 -10.00 0.64
CA THR A 445 4.52 -10.16 0.92
C THR A 445 3.61 -9.56 -0.13
N SER A 446 4.02 -8.46 -0.73
CA SER A 446 3.09 -7.58 -1.44
C SER A 446 3.76 -6.83 -2.58
N TYR A 447 3.02 -6.69 -3.67
CA TYR A 447 3.25 -5.76 -4.76
C TYR A 447 2.44 -4.48 -4.52
N ALA A 448 3.18 -3.40 -4.30
CA ALA A 448 2.68 -2.11 -3.87
C ALA A 448 3.44 -0.99 -4.59
N LEU A 449 2.72 0.06 -4.97
CA LEU A 449 3.25 1.25 -5.61
C LEU A 449 2.65 2.48 -4.93
N SER A 450 3.11 3.67 -5.28
CA SER A 450 2.60 4.91 -4.67
C SER A 450 1.17 5.20 -5.07
N GLU A 451 0.71 4.64 -6.19
CA GLU A 451 -0.67 4.69 -6.67
C GLU A 451 -1.60 3.69 -5.95
N GLY A 452 -1.07 2.82 -5.08
CA GLY A 452 -1.86 1.91 -4.25
C GLY A 452 -1.25 0.52 -4.01
N LEU A 453 -1.97 -0.29 -3.23
CA LEU A 453 -1.67 -1.69 -2.94
C LEU A 453 -2.45 -2.60 -3.89
N TYR A 454 -1.77 -3.51 -4.61
CA TYR A 454 -2.42 -4.24 -5.71
C TYR A 454 -2.30 -5.76 -5.63
N GLY A 455 -1.16 -6.33 -5.25
CA GLY A 455 -0.96 -7.78 -5.32
C GLY A 455 -0.32 -8.40 -4.09
N ILE A 456 -0.66 -9.65 -3.78
CA ILE A 456 -0.15 -10.38 -2.62
C ILE A 456 0.56 -11.65 -3.08
N CYS A 457 1.68 -11.99 -2.44
CA CYS A 457 2.32 -13.28 -2.67
C CYS A 457 1.60 -14.35 -1.85
N LEU A 458 0.78 -15.18 -2.51
CA LEU A 458 -0.01 -16.22 -1.84
C LEU A 458 0.86 -17.37 -1.30
N ASN A 459 2.04 -17.58 -1.88
CA ASN A 459 3.04 -18.52 -1.39
C ASN A 459 4.30 -17.79 -0.91
N PRO A 460 4.29 -17.21 0.31
CA PRO A 460 5.35 -16.32 0.79
C PRO A 460 6.72 -16.99 1.01
N LEU A 461 6.79 -18.33 1.01
CA LEU A 461 8.02 -19.09 1.26
C LEU A 461 8.74 -19.54 -0.03
N THR A 462 8.18 -19.23 -1.20
CA THR A 462 8.81 -19.55 -2.48
C THR A 462 9.98 -18.63 -2.80
N THR A 463 10.96 -19.14 -3.55
CA THR A 463 12.02 -18.32 -4.15
C THR A 463 11.54 -17.60 -5.41
N ASP A 464 10.59 -18.20 -6.13
CA ASP A 464 10.02 -17.67 -7.37
C ASP A 464 8.78 -16.82 -7.07
N VAL A 465 9.00 -15.60 -6.59
CA VAL A 465 7.94 -14.72 -6.11
C VAL A 465 7.01 -14.32 -7.26
N SER A 466 5.73 -14.68 -7.12
CA SER A 466 4.62 -14.21 -7.95
C SER A 466 3.56 -13.54 -7.07
N TYR A 467 2.92 -12.50 -7.61
CA TYR A 467 1.92 -11.72 -6.91
C TYR A 467 0.55 -11.90 -7.58
N THR A 468 -0.45 -12.26 -6.78
CA THR A 468 -1.85 -12.35 -7.20
C THR A 468 -2.51 -10.99 -6.97
N LEU A 469 -3.02 -10.36 -8.03
CA LEU A 469 -3.71 -9.06 -7.90
C LEU A 469 -5.03 -9.22 -7.16
N ILE A 470 -5.36 -8.31 -6.24
CA ILE A 470 -6.58 -8.35 -5.45
C ILE A 470 -7.69 -7.62 -6.22
N PRO A 471 -8.74 -8.30 -6.73
CA PRO A 471 -9.74 -7.69 -7.62
C PRO A 471 -10.52 -6.51 -7.01
N TYR A 472 -10.52 -6.34 -5.69
CA TYR A 472 -11.21 -5.24 -5.01
C TYR A 472 -10.41 -3.93 -4.93
N THR A 473 -9.11 -3.93 -5.17
CA THR A 473 -8.29 -2.73 -4.91
C THR A 473 -8.37 -1.68 -6.02
N ALA A 474 -8.44 -2.11 -7.28
CA ALA A 474 -8.64 -1.23 -8.44
C ALA A 474 -9.22 -2.04 -9.61
N TYR A 475 -9.67 -1.36 -10.66
CA TYR A 475 -9.94 -2.01 -11.94
C TYR A 475 -8.67 -2.09 -12.78
N TYR A 476 -8.38 -3.28 -13.32
CA TYR A 476 -7.13 -3.63 -13.97
C TYR A 476 -7.30 -3.89 -15.46
N GLU A 477 -6.42 -3.26 -16.23
CA GLU A 477 -6.26 -3.42 -17.67
C GLU A 477 -4.78 -3.74 -17.99
N PHE A 478 -4.54 -4.42 -19.12
CA PHE A 478 -3.23 -4.95 -19.48
C PHE A 478 -2.89 -4.62 -20.93
N LEU A 479 -1.80 -3.86 -21.13
CA LEU A 479 -1.28 -3.51 -22.46
C LEU A 479 -0.15 -4.48 -22.85
N PRO A 480 -0.30 -5.30 -23.92
CA PRO A 480 0.71 -6.29 -24.30
C PRO A 480 1.97 -5.67 -24.90
N LEU A 481 3.17 -6.13 -24.52
CA LEU A 481 4.44 -5.59 -25.07
C LEU A 481 4.94 -6.25 -26.35
N ASN A 482 4.52 -7.49 -26.64
CA ASN A 482 5.06 -8.28 -27.74
C ASN A 482 3.95 -8.90 -28.58
N GLN A 483 3.44 -8.17 -29.57
CA GLN A 483 2.90 -8.81 -30.77
C GLN A 483 3.93 -8.67 -31.88
N LYS A 484 4.51 -9.79 -32.31
CA LYS A 484 5.21 -9.84 -33.59
C LYS A 484 4.24 -9.29 -34.62
N ILE A 485 4.62 -8.18 -35.25
CA ILE A 485 3.90 -7.66 -36.41
C ILE A 485 4.06 -8.74 -37.48
N ASP A 486 3.04 -9.57 -37.67
CA ASP A 486 2.93 -10.32 -38.92
C ASP A 486 2.90 -9.29 -40.04
N GLN A 487 3.99 -9.25 -40.80
CA GLN A 487 4.16 -8.42 -41.97
C GLN A 487 3.17 -8.91 -43.03
N GLY A 488 1.96 -8.36 -43.01
CA GLY A 488 0.93 -8.74 -43.95
C GLY A 488 -0.43 -8.18 -43.61
N MET A 489 -0.54 -6.86 -43.43
CA MET A 489 -1.72 -6.04 -43.80
C MET A 489 -1.51 -4.60 -43.30
N GLU A 490 -1.18 -3.71 -44.23
CA GLU A 490 -1.25 -2.26 -44.05
C GLU A 490 -2.66 -1.74 -44.39
N LYS A 491 -2.98 -0.59 -43.77
CA LYS A 491 -4.14 0.29 -43.95
C LYS A 491 -5.33 0.04 -43.01
N ASP A 492 -5.13 0.42 -41.74
CA ASP A 492 -6.03 1.35 -41.04
C ASP A 492 -5.36 1.86 -39.76
N SER A 493 -4.75 3.04 -39.84
CA SER A 493 -4.04 3.74 -38.77
C SER A 493 -4.95 4.32 -37.66
N GLN A 494 -6.23 3.92 -37.64
CA GLN A 494 -7.18 4.16 -36.52
C GLN A 494 -7.64 2.87 -35.82
N LEU A 495 -7.29 1.68 -36.34
CA LEU A 495 -7.77 0.38 -35.82
C LEU A 495 -6.73 -0.48 -35.10
N LYS A 496 -5.44 -0.11 -35.07
CA LYS A 496 -4.46 -0.74 -34.17
C LYS A 496 -4.50 -0.10 -32.78
N ARG A 497 -5.68 -0.04 -32.15
CA ARG A 497 -5.74 -0.06 -30.69
C ARG A 497 -5.34 -1.48 -30.31
N GLU A 498 -4.07 -1.70 -29.98
CA GLU A 498 -3.63 -2.94 -29.35
C GLU A 498 -4.66 -3.30 -28.28
N LYS A 499 -5.31 -4.46 -28.41
CA LYS A 499 -6.51 -4.78 -27.65
C LYS A 499 -6.14 -4.92 -26.17
N ILE A 500 -6.26 -3.84 -25.42
CA ILE A 500 -6.02 -3.80 -23.98
C ILE A 500 -6.96 -4.82 -23.32
N LEU A 501 -6.36 -5.72 -22.56
CA LEU A 501 -7.04 -6.88 -22.00
C LEU A 501 -7.55 -6.57 -20.60
N ASP A 502 -8.63 -7.23 -20.22
CA ASP A 502 -9.05 -7.30 -18.81
C ASP A 502 -8.22 -8.30 -18.04
N LEU A 503 -8.26 -8.22 -16.70
CA LEU A 503 -7.63 -9.17 -15.78
C LEU A 503 -7.84 -10.64 -16.16
N ALA A 504 -9.07 -11.02 -16.52
CA ALA A 504 -9.40 -12.42 -16.85
C ALA A 504 -8.86 -12.90 -18.22
N ASN A 505 -8.37 -11.98 -19.07
CA ASN A 505 -8.03 -12.27 -20.47
C ASN A 505 -6.53 -12.34 -20.73
N VAL A 506 -5.69 -12.16 -19.71
CA VAL A 506 -4.23 -12.26 -19.82
C VAL A 506 -3.79 -13.71 -20.08
N LYS A 507 -2.59 -13.90 -20.64
CA LYS A 507 -2.06 -15.22 -21.02
C LYS A 507 -0.75 -15.52 -20.31
N VAL A 508 -0.62 -16.75 -19.80
CA VAL A 508 0.61 -17.26 -19.18
C VAL A 508 1.80 -17.09 -20.12
N GLY A 509 2.92 -16.63 -19.57
CA GLY A 509 4.17 -16.38 -20.30
C GLY A 509 4.19 -15.08 -21.12
N GLN A 510 3.09 -14.33 -21.18
CA GLN A 510 3.06 -13.02 -21.84
C GLN A 510 3.38 -11.89 -20.86
N GLN A 511 3.99 -10.84 -21.38
CA GLN A 511 4.34 -9.63 -20.66
C GLN A 511 3.36 -8.50 -21.00
N TYR A 512 2.91 -7.81 -19.97
CA TYR A 512 1.97 -6.71 -20.07
C TYR A 512 2.44 -5.53 -19.22
N GLU A 513 2.15 -4.33 -19.68
CA GLU A 513 2.16 -3.16 -18.83
C GLU A 513 0.83 -3.05 -18.09
N LEU A 514 0.89 -2.79 -16.78
CA LEU A 514 -0.28 -2.63 -15.94
C LEU A 514 -0.92 -1.24 -16.14
N VAL A 515 -2.22 -1.24 -16.40
CA VAL A 515 -3.07 -0.05 -16.48
C VAL A 515 -4.14 -0.13 -15.40
N VAL A 516 -4.34 0.94 -14.62
CA VAL A 516 -5.26 0.94 -13.48
C VAL A 516 -6.33 2.01 -13.60
N THR A 517 -7.50 1.71 -13.05
CA THR A 517 -8.54 2.69 -12.73
C THR A 517 -8.89 2.60 -11.25
N THR A 518 -8.72 3.70 -10.51
CA THR A 518 -8.84 3.75 -9.04
C THR A 518 -10.09 4.50 -8.59
N PHE A 519 -10.44 4.34 -7.31
CA PHE A 519 -11.54 5.10 -6.67
C PHE A 519 -11.16 6.57 -6.45
N SER A 520 -9.87 6.85 -6.28
CA SER A 520 -9.29 8.20 -6.09
C SER A 520 -9.19 9.04 -7.37
N GLY A 521 -9.65 8.52 -8.51
CA GLY A 521 -9.82 9.30 -9.74
C GLY A 521 -8.69 9.18 -10.76
N LEU A 522 -7.86 8.13 -10.68
CA LEU A 522 -6.98 7.74 -11.79
C LEU A 522 -7.80 6.87 -12.76
N TYR A 523 -7.89 7.23 -14.03
CA TYR A 523 -8.67 6.49 -15.04
C TYR A 523 -7.75 6.01 -16.16
N ARG A 524 -7.71 4.69 -16.37
CA ARG A 524 -6.84 4.02 -17.35
C ARG A 524 -5.40 4.55 -17.32
N TYR A 525 -4.89 4.76 -16.12
CA TYR A 525 -3.56 5.30 -15.87
C TYR A 525 -2.50 4.21 -16.05
N ARG A 526 -1.49 4.50 -16.86
CA ARG A 526 -0.33 3.63 -17.09
C ARG A 526 0.61 3.65 -15.89
N MET A 527 0.77 2.51 -15.25
CA MET A 527 1.65 2.37 -14.08
C MET A 527 3.14 2.41 -14.45
N GLY A 528 3.45 2.01 -15.69
CA GLY A 528 4.80 1.82 -16.20
C GLY A 528 5.45 0.51 -15.74
N ASP A 529 4.78 -0.33 -14.97
CA ASP A 529 5.31 -1.61 -14.49
C ASP A 529 4.99 -2.74 -15.48
N ILE A 530 6.03 -3.52 -15.82
CA ILE A 530 5.93 -4.68 -16.69
C ILE A 530 5.81 -5.94 -15.86
N LEU A 531 4.70 -6.63 -16.06
CA LEU A 531 4.31 -7.84 -15.36
C LEU A 531 4.25 -9.01 -16.34
N MET A 532 4.84 -10.14 -15.96
CA MET A 532 4.75 -11.39 -16.70
C MET A 532 3.77 -12.31 -15.99
N VAL A 533 2.79 -12.85 -16.71
CA VAL A 533 1.85 -13.82 -16.13
C VAL A 533 2.58 -15.14 -15.93
N THR A 534 2.66 -15.61 -14.69
CA THR A 534 3.30 -16.89 -14.33
C THR A 534 2.30 -18.02 -14.19
N GLY A 535 1.07 -17.70 -13.84
CA GLY A 535 0.02 -18.68 -13.60
C GLY A 535 -1.29 -18.03 -13.20
N PHE A 536 -2.16 -18.84 -12.60
CA PHE A 536 -3.43 -18.40 -12.05
C PHE A 536 -3.65 -19.08 -10.70
N HIS A 537 -4.09 -18.31 -9.71
CA HIS A 537 -4.66 -18.83 -8.49
C HIS A 537 -6.19 -18.71 -8.60
N ASN A 538 -6.87 -19.86 -8.66
CA ASN A 538 -8.26 -19.94 -9.09
C ASN A 538 -8.43 -19.26 -10.46
N ASN A 539 -9.28 -18.23 -10.57
CA ASN A 539 -9.48 -17.47 -11.80
C ASN A 539 -8.72 -16.12 -11.82
N THR A 540 -7.87 -15.86 -10.81
CA THR A 540 -7.06 -14.64 -10.75
C THR A 540 -5.64 -14.89 -11.24
N PRO A 541 -5.14 -14.10 -12.20
CA PRO A 541 -3.77 -14.23 -12.67
C PRO A 541 -2.73 -13.89 -11.59
N GLU A 542 -1.63 -14.63 -11.63
CA GLU A 542 -0.42 -14.38 -10.84
C GLU A 542 0.65 -13.78 -11.74
N PHE A 543 1.36 -12.78 -11.21
CA PHE A 543 2.34 -12.01 -11.98
C PHE A 543 3.70 -11.99 -11.30
N GLN A 544 4.73 -12.21 -12.10
CA GLN A 544 6.08 -11.84 -11.73
C GLN A 544 6.38 -10.42 -12.20
N PHE A 545 6.92 -9.61 -11.29
CA PHE A 545 7.44 -8.29 -11.65
C PHE A 545 8.71 -8.44 -12.50
N VAL A 546 8.72 -7.85 -13.69
CA VAL A 546 9.86 -7.90 -14.62
C VAL A 546 10.73 -6.66 -14.43
N GLN A 547 10.17 -5.48 -14.74
CA GLN A 547 10.86 -4.20 -14.62
C GLN A 547 9.86 -3.05 -14.70
N ARG A 548 10.32 -1.84 -14.37
CA ARG A 548 9.60 -0.60 -14.67
C ARG A 548 10.13 -0.01 -15.97
N LEU A 549 9.22 0.38 -16.87
CA LEU A 549 9.54 1.02 -18.15
C LEU A 549 10.35 2.30 -17.91
N ASN A 550 11.24 2.59 -18.86
CA ASN A 550 12.08 3.78 -18.93
C ASN A 550 13.09 3.97 -17.78
N VAL A 551 13.19 3.03 -16.83
CA VAL A 551 14.20 3.09 -15.76
C VAL A 551 15.50 2.43 -16.21
N VAL A 552 16.60 3.20 -16.24
CA VAL A 552 17.93 2.72 -16.64
C VAL A 552 18.85 2.45 -15.45
N LEU A 553 18.72 3.20 -14.36
CA LEU A 553 19.49 3.02 -13.13
C LEU A 553 18.58 3.11 -11.90
N SER A 554 18.88 2.31 -10.88
CA SER A 554 18.17 2.28 -9.60
C SER A 554 18.99 1.55 -8.54
N ILE A 555 19.42 2.21 -7.47
CA ILE A 555 20.02 1.58 -6.28
C ILE A 555 18.92 1.11 -5.31
N ALA A 556 18.00 2.02 -5.06
CA ALA A 556 17.04 2.01 -3.96
C ALA A 556 15.63 2.32 -4.52
N ALA A 557 14.99 3.35 -3.97
CA ALA A 557 13.74 3.90 -4.47
C ALA A 557 13.92 4.89 -5.62
N ASP A 558 15.16 5.36 -5.89
CA ASP A 558 15.52 6.17 -7.06
C ASP A 558 15.22 5.45 -8.37
N LYS A 559 14.74 6.19 -9.36
CA LYS A 559 14.33 5.68 -10.68
C LYS A 559 14.82 6.65 -11.76
N THR A 560 16.12 6.59 -12.06
CA THR A 560 16.71 7.44 -13.10
C THR A 560 16.38 6.87 -14.48
N THR A 561 15.85 7.74 -15.35
CA THR A 561 15.52 7.40 -16.73
C THR A 561 16.66 7.69 -17.70
N GLU A 562 16.58 7.16 -18.91
CA GLU A 562 17.57 7.48 -19.95
C GLU A 562 17.62 8.98 -20.26
N GLU A 563 16.47 9.65 -20.25
CA GLU A 563 16.37 11.08 -20.49
C GLU A 563 17.05 11.90 -19.37
N ASP A 564 16.83 11.51 -18.11
CA ASP A 564 17.51 12.16 -16.97
C ASP A 564 19.02 12.01 -17.08
N LEU A 565 19.49 10.81 -17.44
CA LEU A 565 20.91 10.53 -17.62
C LEU A 565 21.51 11.32 -18.78
N ILE A 566 20.82 11.41 -19.94
CA ILE A 566 21.25 12.22 -21.08
C ILE A 566 21.34 13.70 -20.68
N LYS A 567 20.34 14.24 -19.97
CA LYS A 567 20.33 15.63 -19.48
C LYS A 567 21.49 15.88 -18.52
N ALA A 568 21.74 14.97 -17.58
CA ALA A 568 22.84 15.08 -16.63
C ALA A 568 24.19 15.08 -17.34
N VAL A 569 24.44 14.10 -18.23
CA VAL A 569 25.70 13.99 -18.99
C VAL A 569 25.90 15.20 -19.90
N THR A 570 24.83 15.70 -20.52
CA THR A 570 24.88 16.91 -21.36
C THR A 570 25.30 18.14 -20.57
N LYS A 571 24.87 18.28 -19.32
CA LYS A 571 25.33 19.39 -18.45
C LYS A 571 26.79 19.22 -18.03
N ALA A 572 27.20 18.01 -17.65
CA ALA A 572 28.55 17.75 -17.18
C ALA A 572 29.59 17.88 -18.31
N LYS A 573 29.29 17.44 -19.54
CA LYS A 573 30.24 17.53 -20.66
C LYS A 573 30.62 18.98 -21.03
N TYR A 574 29.75 19.96 -20.76
CA TYR A 574 30.05 21.38 -21.02
C TYR A 574 31.21 21.92 -20.16
N ILE A 575 31.60 21.20 -19.11
CA ILE A 575 32.79 21.54 -18.31
C ILE A 575 34.08 21.20 -19.07
N ILE A 576 34.10 20.06 -19.76
CA ILE A 576 35.32 19.52 -20.40
C ILE A 576 35.47 20.00 -21.86
N GLU A 577 34.38 20.32 -22.55
CA GLU A 577 34.39 20.78 -23.96
C GLU A 577 35.27 22.03 -24.19
N PRO A 578 35.21 23.11 -23.36
CA PRO A 578 36.06 24.30 -23.54
C PRO A 578 37.56 24.05 -23.40
N LEU A 579 37.95 22.96 -22.72
CA LEU A 579 39.34 22.56 -22.54
C LEU A 579 39.87 21.74 -23.72
N GLY A 580 39.03 21.50 -24.74
CA GLY A 580 39.38 20.72 -25.91
C GLY A 580 39.19 19.22 -25.74
N TYR A 581 38.49 18.77 -24.69
CA TYR A 581 38.12 17.36 -24.51
C TYR A 581 36.73 17.09 -25.09
N LEU A 582 36.57 15.98 -25.80
CA LEU A 582 35.29 15.57 -26.38
C LEU A 582 34.83 14.25 -25.75
N LEU A 583 33.66 14.25 -25.11
CA LEU A 583 33.00 13.01 -24.71
C LEU A 583 32.43 12.32 -25.96
N THR A 584 33.06 11.22 -26.38
CA THR A 584 32.68 10.48 -27.60
C THR A 584 31.47 9.59 -27.38
N ASP A 585 31.49 8.83 -26.30
CA ASP A 585 30.39 7.99 -25.88
C ASP A 585 30.44 7.76 -24.38
N TYR A 586 29.32 7.30 -23.84
CA TYR A 586 29.19 6.93 -22.45
C TYR A 586 28.17 5.82 -22.27
N SER A 587 28.33 5.11 -21.16
CA SER A 587 27.35 4.18 -20.64
C SER A 587 27.38 4.21 -19.12
N SER A 588 26.48 3.48 -18.48
CA SER A 588 26.35 3.48 -17.02
C SER A 588 26.00 2.10 -16.50
N TYR A 589 26.21 1.89 -15.20
CA TYR A 589 25.57 0.82 -14.46
C TYR A 589 25.43 1.23 -13.00
N ALA A 590 24.59 0.50 -12.28
CA ALA A 590 24.41 0.70 -10.85
C ALA A 590 25.32 -0.29 -10.12
N ASP A 591 26.37 0.22 -9.44
CA ASP A 591 27.31 -0.59 -8.69
C ASP A 591 26.77 -0.86 -7.28
N MET A 592 26.45 -2.12 -7.05
CA MET A 592 25.87 -2.60 -5.79
C MET A 592 26.85 -3.50 -5.04
N SER A 593 28.08 -3.64 -5.54
CA SER A 593 29.13 -4.39 -4.86
C SER A 593 29.66 -3.63 -3.65
N SER A 594 29.61 -2.30 -3.69
CA SER A 594 29.81 -1.43 -2.54
C SER A 594 28.51 -1.30 -1.75
N ILE A 595 28.62 -1.08 -0.43
CA ILE A 595 27.47 -0.71 0.40
C ILE A 595 27.83 0.55 1.19
N PRO A 596 27.20 1.71 0.91
CA PRO A 596 26.07 1.88 0.01
C PRO A 596 26.43 1.68 -1.48
N GLY A 597 25.45 1.21 -2.26
CA GLY A 597 25.59 1.12 -3.71
C GLY A 597 25.58 2.52 -4.34
N HIS A 598 26.17 2.69 -5.52
CA HIS A 598 26.29 3.98 -6.19
C HIS A 598 26.24 3.86 -7.71
N TYR A 599 25.99 4.97 -8.41
CA TYR A 599 25.99 5.00 -9.86
C TYR A 599 27.42 5.09 -10.41
N VAL A 600 27.69 4.34 -11.47
CA VAL A 600 28.96 4.40 -12.19
C VAL A 600 28.69 4.76 -13.64
N LEU A 601 29.35 5.79 -14.15
CA LEU A 601 29.34 6.17 -15.55
C LEU A 601 30.71 5.91 -16.18
N PHE A 602 30.73 5.22 -17.32
CA PHE A 602 31.93 5.05 -18.14
C PHE A 602 31.96 6.14 -19.20
N TRP A 603 33.05 6.91 -19.24
CA TRP A 603 33.24 8.01 -20.19
C TRP A 603 34.43 7.72 -21.11
N GLU A 604 34.20 7.68 -22.42
CA GLU A 604 35.28 7.63 -23.42
C GLU A 604 35.53 9.04 -23.93
N VAL A 605 36.67 9.62 -23.54
CA VAL A 605 37.02 11.01 -23.82
C VAL A 605 38.14 11.05 -24.86
N GLN A 606 37.91 11.75 -25.96
CA GLN A 606 38.92 12.04 -26.97
C GLN A 606 39.56 13.41 -26.72
N MET A 607 40.84 13.49 -27.05
CA MET A 607 41.59 14.75 -27.06
C MET A 607 41.34 15.49 -28.36
N GLY A 608 41.00 16.76 -28.27
CA GLY A 608 40.97 17.67 -29.42
C GLY A 608 42.37 17.97 -29.92
N ALA A 609 42.47 18.44 -31.17
CA ALA A 609 43.74 18.63 -31.91
C ALA A 609 44.78 19.59 -31.28
N LYS A 610 44.49 20.21 -30.13
CA LYS A 610 45.36 21.16 -29.42
C LYS A 610 45.94 20.63 -28.11
N VAL A 611 45.59 19.39 -27.72
CA VAL A 611 46.01 18.79 -26.45
C VAL A 611 46.97 17.64 -26.77
N GLU A 612 48.14 17.60 -26.12
CA GLU A 612 49.18 16.58 -26.37
C GLU A 612 49.14 15.43 -25.35
N VAL A 613 48.55 15.63 -24.18
CA VAL A 613 48.41 14.62 -23.12
C VAL A 613 47.01 14.68 -22.49
N LEU A 614 46.39 13.54 -22.25
CA LEU A 614 45.13 13.44 -21.50
C LEU A 614 45.44 13.64 -20.01
N ASP A 615 45.41 14.90 -19.56
CA ASP A 615 45.57 15.30 -18.16
C ASP A 615 44.24 15.87 -17.68
N LEU A 616 43.38 14.97 -17.20
CA LEU A 616 42.09 15.34 -16.64
C LEU A 616 42.31 15.78 -15.19
N ASP A 617 42.29 17.09 -14.96
CA ASP A 617 42.37 17.64 -13.61
C ASP A 617 41.33 16.98 -12.71
N ARG A 618 41.81 16.38 -11.61
CA ARG A 618 40.96 15.67 -10.66
C ARG A 618 39.86 16.56 -10.11
N VAL A 619 40.15 17.84 -9.84
CA VAL A 619 39.15 18.79 -9.32
C VAL A 619 38.04 19.01 -10.35
N LEU A 620 38.40 19.12 -11.62
CA LEU A 620 37.45 19.26 -12.72
C LEU A 620 36.56 18.02 -12.90
N MET A 621 37.13 16.82 -12.82
CA MET A 621 36.36 15.58 -12.96
C MET A 621 35.47 15.31 -11.75
N GLU A 622 35.90 15.68 -10.54
CA GLU A 622 35.04 15.70 -9.35
C GLU A 622 33.89 16.71 -9.53
N GLN A 623 34.13 17.88 -10.12
CA GLN A 623 33.07 18.81 -10.51
C GLN A 623 32.09 18.20 -11.53
N CYS A 624 32.58 17.44 -12.51
CA CYS A 624 31.71 16.71 -13.45
C CYS A 624 30.81 15.71 -12.71
N CYS A 625 31.36 14.96 -11.74
CA CYS A 625 30.58 14.05 -10.89
C CYS A 625 29.50 14.81 -10.11
N ASN A 626 29.85 15.96 -9.53
CA ASN A 626 28.92 16.80 -8.76
C ASN A 626 27.79 17.36 -9.64
N ILE A 627 28.09 17.85 -10.86
CA ILE A 627 27.08 18.36 -11.80
C ILE A 627 26.15 17.24 -12.28
N LEU A 628 26.69 16.04 -12.52
CA LEU A 628 25.87 14.87 -12.83
C LEU A 628 24.87 14.63 -11.70
N GLU A 629 25.33 14.47 -10.46
CA GLU A 629 24.46 14.18 -9.32
C GLU A 629 23.41 15.27 -9.08
N GLU A 630 23.78 16.56 -9.17
CA GLU A 630 22.84 17.67 -8.98
C GLU A 630 21.77 17.72 -10.08
N SER A 631 22.07 17.17 -11.25
CA SER A 631 21.16 17.09 -12.40
C SER A 631 20.23 15.88 -12.36
N LEU A 632 20.48 14.90 -11.49
CA LEU A 632 19.60 13.75 -11.30
C LEU A 632 18.34 14.11 -10.51
N ASP A 633 17.38 13.19 -10.54
CA ASP A 633 16.05 13.39 -9.98
C ASP A 633 16.06 13.64 -8.46
N VAL A 634 14.99 14.25 -7.97
CA VAL A 634 14.84 14.62 -6.55
C VAL A 634 14.94 13.42 -5.60
N MET A 635 14.54 12.21 -6.03
CA MET A 635 14.65 11.00 -5.22
C MET A 635 16.11 10.56 -5.07
N TYR A 636 16.89 10.56 -6.16
CA TYR A 636 18.34 10.31 -6.10
C TYR A 636 19.01 11.25 -5.10
N LYS A 637 18.76 12.57 -5.23
CA LYS A 637 19.40 13.58 -4.37
C LYS A 637 19.02 13.43 -2.91
N MET A 638 17.74 13.15 -2.64
CA MET A 638 17.27 12.92 -1.28
C MET A 638 17.95 11.68 -0.66
N LEU A 639 18.07 10.58 -1.39
CA LEU A 639 18.69 9.34 -0.88
C LEU A 639 20.23 9.44 -0.75
N ARG A 640 20.86 10.28 -1.58
CA ARG A 640 22.29 10.63 -1.46
C ARG A 640 22.56 11.43 -0.18
N ASN A 641 21.65 12.31 0.22
CA ASN A 641 21.77 13.17 1.41
C ASN A 641 21.28 12.49 2.71
N LEU A 642 20.23 11.67 2.64
CA LEU A 642 19.73 10.91 3.78
C LEU A 642 20.62 9.69 4.04
N ASN A 643 21.53 9.81 5.01
CA ASN A 643 22.37 8.71 5.53
C ASN A 643 23.20 7.97 4.46
N ASN A 644 23.53 8.61 3.34
CA ASN A 644 24.23 7.98 2.22
C ASN A 644 23.59 6.64 1.80
N ILE A 645 22.27 6.54 1.72
CA ILE A 645 21.61 5.31 1.21
C ILE A 645 22.13 4.97 -0.19
N ILE A 646 22.42 6.01 -0.98
CA ILE A 646 23.18 5.95 -2.22
C ILE A 646 24.56 6.55 -1.96
N GLY A 647 25.61 5.84 -2.37
CA GLY A 647 26.99 6.32 -2.32
C GLY A 647 27.29 7.38 -3.39
N PRO A 648 28.46 8.03 -3.33
CA PRO A 648 28.84 9.04 -4.32
C PRO A 648 28.93 8.47 -5.73
N LEU A 649 28.32 9.16 -6.70
CA LEU A 649 28.44 8.83 -8.12
C LEU A 649 29.91 8.80 -8.54
N GLU A 650 30.26 7.81 -9.36
CA GLU A 650 31.60 7.62 -9.90
C GLU A 650 31.61 7.81 -11.44
N ILE A 651 32.57 8.58 -11.95
CA ILE A 651 32.95 8.57 -13.36
C ILE A 651 34.21 7.73 -13.52
N ARG A 652 34.17 6.75 -14.41
CA ARG A 652 35.31 5.94 -14.84
C ARG A 652 35.69 6.32 -16.26
N VAL A 653 36.84 6.96 -16.45
CA VAL A 653 37.34 7.32 -17.78
C VAL A 653 37.97 6.09 -18.41
N VAL A 654 37.59 5.76 -19.64
CA VAL A 654 38.05 4.56 -20.36
C VAL A 654 38.92 4.92 -21.57
N LYS A 655 39.75 3.97 -21.99
CA LYS A 655 40.60 4.10 -23.19
C LYS A 655 39.79 4.30 -24.47
N GLU A 656 40.35 5.04 -25.41
CA GLU A 656 39.80 5.16 -26.76
C GLU A 656 39.63 3.77 -27.42
N GLY A 657 38.53 3.58 -28.15
CA GLY A 657 38.14 2.30 -28.74
C GLY A 657 37.48 1.31 -27.77
N THR A 658 37.19 1.73 -26.54
CA THR A 658 36.50 0.87 -25.55
C THR A 658 35.07 0.58 -25.98
N PHE A 659 34.31 1.59 -26.39
CA PHE A 659 32.93 1.39 -26.87
C PHE A 659 32.88 0.67 -28.22
N SER A 660 33.93 0.74 -29.03
CA SER A 660 34.07 -0.13 -30.22
C SER A 660 34.20 -1.61 -29.83
N SER A 661 35.01 -1.90 -28.81
CA SER A 661 35.14 -3.28 -28.30
C SER A 661 33.86 -3.77 -27.61
N LEU A 662 33.10 -2.86 -26.99
CA LEU A 662 31.78 -3.17 -26.44
C LEU A 662 30.77 -3.50 -27.55
N MET A 663 30.79 -2.75 -28.65
CA MET A 663 29.97 -3.03 -29.83
C MET A 663 30.29 -4.41 -30.41
N ASP A 664 31.57 -4.73 -30.62
CA ASP A 664 32.01 -6.04 -31.12
C ASP A 664 31.50 -7.19 -30.24
N PHE A 665 31.52 -6.99 -28.91
CA PHE A 665 30.96 -7.96 -27.96
C PHE A 665 29.46 -8.17 -28.20
N PHE A 666 28.64 -7.12 -28.28
CA PHE A 666 27.19 -7.28 -28.50
C PHE A 666 26.85 -7.82 -29.89
N VAL A 667 27.64 -7.48 -30.91
CA VAL A 667 27.49 -8.04 -32.27
C VAL A 667 27.81 -9.53 -32.26
N SER A 668 28.84 -9.97 -31.53
CA SER A 668 29.16 -11.40 -31.35
C SER A 668 28.05 -12.19 -30.65
N GLN A 669 27.21 -11.51 -29.85
CA GLN A 669 26.04 -12.09 -29.19
C GLN A 669 24.77 -12.06 -30.07
N GLY A 670 24.88 -11.67 -31.35
CA GLY A 670 23.78 -11.69 -32.32
C GLY A 670 23.08 -10.34 -32.54
N THR A 671 23.59 -9.24 -31.99
CA THR A 671 23.06 -7.89 -32.29
C THR A 671 23.45 -7.48 -33.71
N SER A 672 22.50 -7.00 -34.52
CA SER A 672 22.81 -6.49 -35.86
C SER A 672 23.69 -5.24 -35.79
N LEU A 673 24.80 -5.23 -36.53
CA LEU A 673 25.73 -4.10 -36.61
C LEU A 673 25.03 -2.80 -37.05
N SER A 674 24.09 -2.88 -38.01
CA SER A 674 23.38 -1.72 -38.54
C SER A 674 22.34 -1.12 -37.58
N GLN A 675 21.99 -1.84 -36.51
CA GLN A 675 21.00 -1.42 -35.52
C GLN A 675 21.62 -1.16 -34.14
N TYR A 676 22.93 -1.37 -34.00
CA TYR A 676 23.61 -1.17 -32.74
C TYR A 676 23.60 0.31 -32.33
N LYS A 677 23.21 0.54 -31.09
CA LYS A 677 23.40 1.80 -30.36
C LYS A 677 24.02 1.44 -29.03
N THR A 678 25.01 2.21 -28.59
CA THR A 678 25.63 2.01 -27.29
C THR A 678 24.55 2.06 -26.20
N PRO A 679 24.34 0.96 -25.45
CA PRO A 679 23.34 0.96 -24.39
C PRO A 679 23.73 1.98 -23.32
N LYS A 680 22.79 2.83 -22.90
CA LYS A 680 23.08 3.85 -21.88
C LYS A 680 23.12 3.29 -20.47
N SER A 681 22.64 2.06 -20.25
CA SER A 681 22.82 1.28 -19.03
C SER A 681 23.17 -0.17 -19.37
N ILE A 682 24.19 -0.72 -18.70
CA ILE A 682 24.70 -2.07 -18.89
C ILE A 682 24.25 -2.95 -17.73
N LYS A 683 23.56 -4.06 -18.06
CA LYS A 683 23.19 -5.10 -17.10
C LYS A 683 24.06 -6.36 -17.19
N SER A 684 24.80 -6.55 -18.28
CA SER A 684 25.61 -7.75 -18.50
C SER A 684 26.94 -7.65 -17.75
N GLU A 685 27.20 -8.62 -16.86
CA GLU A 685 28.43 -8.68 -16.08
C GLU A 685 29.69 -8.76 -16.99
N LYS A 686 29.62 -9.52 -18.09
CA LYS A 686 30.71 -9.60 -19.07
C LYS A 686 30.98 -8.25 -19.74
N ALA A 687 29.94 -7.51 -20.08
CA ALA A 687 30.08 -6.17 -20.66
C ALA A 687 30.69 -5.18 -19.64
N ILE A 688 30.27 -5.25 -18.37
CA ILE A 688 30.85 -4.45 -17.28
C ILE A 688 32.33 -4.80 -17.09
N GLN A 689 32.71 -6.08 -17.16
CA GLN A 689 34.12 -6.51 -17.08
C GLN A 689 34.97 -5.96 -18.24
N ILE A 690 34.44 -5.96 -19.46
CA ILE A 690 35.11 -5.36 -20.63
C ILE A 690 35.38 -3.88 -20.36
N LEU A 691 34.37 -3.12 -19.92
CA LEU A 691 34.50 -1.70 -19.60
C LEU A 691 35.51 -1.47 -18.47
N ASN A 692 35.40 -2.22 -17.36
CA ASN A 692 36.29 -2.10 -16.20
C ASN A 692 37.76 -2.41 -16.52
N SER A 693 38.03 -3.36 -17.42
CA SER A 693 39.39 -3.72 -17.83
C SER A 693 40.12 -2.59 -18.60
N ARG A 694 39.36 -1.59 -19.07
CA ARG A 694 39.86 -0.49 -19.89
C ARG A 694 39.77 0.88 -19.21
N VAL A 695 39.45 0.90 -17.91
CA VAL A 695 39.45 2.12 -17.10
C VAL A 695 40.89 2.64 -16.96
N ILE A 696 41.07 3.93 -17.23
CA ILE A 696 42.31 4.67 -17.04
C ILE A 696 42.30 5.28 -15.63
N GLU A 697 41.24 6.02 -15.31
CA GLU A 697 41.10 6.75 -14.05
C GLU A 697 39.66 6.72 -13.52
N ARG A 698 39.53 6.99 -12.22
CA ARG A 698 38.28 6.94 -11.46
C ARG A 698 38.12 8.22 -10.65
N PHE A 699 36.95 8.82 -10.72
CA PHE A 699 36.60 10.05 -10.01
C PHE A 699 35.26 9.87 -9.33
N SER A 700 35.09 10.42 -8.14
CA SER A 700 33.85 10.31 -7.38
C SER A 700 33.39 11.69 -6.91
N SER A 701 32.07 11.86 -6.81
CA SER A 701 31.47 13.05 -6.21
C SER A 701 31.98 13.25 -4.77
N ASN A 702 32.32 14.49 -4.44
CA ASN A 702 32.88 14.87 -3.15
C ASN A 702 31.97 15.83 -2.35
N VAL A 703 30.76 16.14 -2.84
CA VAL A 703 29.82 17.08 -2.22
C VAL A 703 28.51 16.38 -1.84
N LEU A 704 27.92 16.78 -0.70
CA LEU A 704 26.52 16.48 -0.37
C LEU A 704 25.60 17.49 -1.09
N LEU A 705 24.59 17.00 -1.77
CA LEU A 705 23.78 17.77 -2.70
C LEU A 705 22.94 18.82 -1.98
N SER A 706 22.54 19.86 -2.73
CA SER A 706 21.71 20.94 -2.20
C SER A 706 20.43 20.36 -1.55
N PRO A 707 20.05 20.77 -0.32
CA PRO A 707 18.81 20.31 0.29
C PRO A 707 17.65 20.70 -0.60
N VAL A 708 16.83 19.72 -0.95
CA VAL A 708 15.62 19.93 -1.76
C VAL A 708 14.60 20.62 -0.86
N SER A 709 14.24 21.87 -1.17
CA SER A 709 13.17 22.61 -0.46
C SER A 709 11.78 22.11 -0.80
#